data_AF-Q1DE17-F1
#
_entry.id   AF-Q1DE17-F1
#
_cell.length_a   1.000
_cell.length_b   1.000
_cell.length_c   1.000
_cell.angle_alpha   90.00
_cell.angle_beta   90.00
_cell.angle_gamma   90.00
#
_symmetry.space_group_name_H-M   'P 1'
#
loop_
_entity.id
_entity.type
_entity.pdbx_description
1 polymer ?
#
loop_
_entity_poly.entity_id
_entity_poly.type
_entity_poly.pdbx_seq_one_letter_code
_entity_poly.pdbx_strand_id
1 'polypeptide(L)'
;MHPPLENGARRGAQVRCPACTRFHTPGLLCPRCDCGPVPPERYGAARMLVHAGVDRYALADRVLLLPTSMAEQLEARYARMWAHVRRLLVDVRRYEQALLLRGFEEEVEDRWAQRLPWHVPEEEPAAEPEEGLHTAVPALESRWLAALVDVHEGTPSHEALDTVLTCLEDDGRFGCEAALALTRWRVWPSACRSRVATERIARLARAAFVRFPEQGARAAVAWMRATGQAPDVDLLLVLREGLHHPDADVRFECALCLQDEDGLLAAEESTDLARAAEARRALASRGSVRLLERMASRGDADFALDVLRRLPAQAPPGALSALLAVSDRVAGGLAEALHGWARGRPFAELPPEERALWADWALARLARLSAEDALRFLEWAAAARDADRVEETRAFVSAVSESLAREPPSLRASRFQDAAFSRFLSLADEEDAPRLHTWSREAPCTEPLLEAVLSLSSRLRWGDALAPGQGARLLMALWTGEGRERLLAPLAKVVRAWSGGSQHAGFIDAVWRRFQQHPDERTDLLATFTPWRAEIWERQQAAEPDAVVCFQTWWPVEDPEQLPARVDALVRQSPSEDLSRRLEPVWKAAEVRVDAWPRATSLAVSYAAAVLSATVRRDVDALDPDAERFLAWFPSFRERVVAASPTSSERSYSRDFLKDIEVDVRLIREHLERKRQREDQAHEAELRRMVEASRQRDLERQRELMARQVEASPPAHDVEVAPLHTPLVLLNPRGPVQPLDLEVCFPEARLRTLLDYTRLLKVMSVNNDVMAVFEAHGLSVATWTSEATAWGTLLVRRPELALRFGVLFQGPWG
;
A
#
# COMPACT_ATOMS: atom_id res chain seq x y z
N MET A 1 98.78 -3.68 24.62
CA MET A 1 98.13 -4.97 24.26
C MET A 1 96.69 -4.64 23.90
N HIS A 2 96.32 -4.75 22.62
CA HIS A 2 94.93 -4.60 22.20
C HIS A 2 94.14 -5.85 22.65
N PRO A 3 92.87 -5.71 23.08
CA PRO A 3 92.03 -6.87 23.34
C PRO A 3 91.98 -7.76 22.09
N PRO A 4 91.94 -9.10 22.24
CA PRO A 4 91.83 -9.98 21.08
C PRO A 4 90.56 -9.59 20.30
N LEU A 5 90.73 -9.27 19.02
CA LEU A 5 89.62 -8.97 18.13
C LEU A 5 88.74 -10.22 18.05
N GLU A 6 87.51 -10.15 18.57
CA GLU A 6 86.54 -11.24 18.44
C GLU A 6 86.06 -11.32 16.98
N ASN A 7 86.63 -12.28 16.25
CA ASN A 7 86.41 -12.52 14.83
C ASN A 7 85.58 -13.79 14.55
N GLY A 8 84.86 -14.31 15.55
CA GLY A 8 84.03 -15.53 15.38
C GLY A 8 84.80 -16.83 15.19
N ALA A 9 86.14 -16.80 15.35
CA ALA A 9 86.98 -17.97 15.14
C ALA A 9 86.83 -19.04 16.22
N ARG A 10 86.31 -18.71 17.40
CA ARG A 10 86.25 -19.61 18.56
C ARG A 10 84.83 -19.76 19.07
N ARG A 11 84.44 -21.00 19.40
CA ARG A 11 83.25 -21.34 20.17
C ARG A 11 83.66 -22.36 21.22
N GLY A 12 83.75 -21.94 22.48
CA GLY A 12 84.35 -22.74 23.56
C GLY A 12 85.79 -23.16 23.22
N ALA A 13 86.07 -24.47 23.30
CA ALA A 13 87.38 -25.05 22.99
C ALA A 13 87.62 -25.33 21.48
N GLN A 14 86.61 -25.13 20.63
CA GLN A 14 86.68 -25.41 19.19
C GLN A 14 87.02 -24.15 18.39
N VAL A 15 87.66 -24.36 17.23
CA VAL A 15 87.99 -23.30 16.28
C VAL A 15 87.28 -23.49 14.95
N ARG A 16 86.87 -22.39 14.34
CA ARG A 16 86.16 -22.33 13.06
C ARG A 16 87.17 -22.45 11.91
N CYS A 17 86.96 -23.39 11.00
CA CYS A 17 87.81 -23.53 9.81
C CYS A 17 87.62 -22.32 8.87
N PRO A 18 88.69 -21.62 8.44
CA PRO A 18 88.55 -20.49 7.53
C PRO A 18 88.15 -20.88 6.10
N ALA A 19 88.20 -22.15 5.70
CA ALA A 19 87.69 -22.58 4.40
C ALA A 19 86.20 -22.94 4.44
N CYS A 20 85.82 -23.92 5.28
CA CYS A 20 84.45 -24.45 5.32
C CYS A 20 83.58 -23.93 6.47
N THR A 21 84.12 -23.09 7.35
CA THR A 21 83.43 -22.42 8.48
C THR A 21 82.87 -23.33 9.58
N ARG A 22 83.17 -24.64 9.52
CA ARG A 22 82.79 -25.60 10.58
C ARG A 22 83.78 -25.57 11.73
N PHE A 23 83.26 -25.75 12.94
CA PHE A 23 84.06 -25.88 14.14
C PHE A 23 84.74 -27.25 14.21
N HIS A 24 86.02 -27.26 14.59
CA HIS A 24 86.79 -28.47 14.84
C HIS A 24 87.85 -28.22 15.94
N THR A 25 88.56 -29.27 16.33
CA THR A 25 89.64 -29.19 17.32
C THR A 25 90.80 -28.34 16.79
N PRO A 26 91.32 -27.36 17.56
CA PRO A 26 92.42 -26.50 17.14
C PRO A 26 93.72 -27.26 16.84
N GLY A 27 94.54 -26.71 15.93
CA GLY A 27 95.86 -27.25 15.59
C GLY A 27 95.85 -28.46 14.65
N LEU A 28 94.67 -28.97 14.28
CA LEU A 28 94.52 -30.07 13.32
C LEU A 28 94.02 -29.58 11.96
N LEU A 29 94.24 -30.40 10.93
CA LEU A 29 93.57 -30.24 9.63
C LEU A 29 92.06 -30.31 9.82
N CYS A 30 91.32 -29.49 9.07
CA CYS A 30 89.87 -29.53 9.14
C CYS A 30 89.34 -30.87 8.60
N PRO A 31 88.58 -31.66 9.38
CA PRO A 31 88.14 -33.00 8.96
C PRO A 31 87.09 -32.99 7.83
N ARG A 32 86.59 -31.82 7.44
CA ARG A 32 85.56 -31.67 6.41
C ARG A 32 86.11 -31.21 5.05
N CYS A 33 87.15 -30.39 5.03
CA CYS A 33 87.66 -29.79 3.80
C CYS A 33 89.19 -29.83 3.68
N ASP A 34 89.86 -30.50 4.62
CA ASP A 34 91.31 -30.71 4.64
C ASP A 34 92.14 -29.41 4.64
N CYS A 35 91.53 -28.31 5.06
CA CYS A 35 92.21 -27.03 5.23
C CYS A 35 93.28 -27.14 6.33
N GLY A 36 94.48 -26.60 6.04
CA GLY A 36 95.60 -26.44 6.97
C GLY A 36 95.21 -25.77 8.29
N PRO A 37 95.90 -26.07 9.41
CA PRO A 37 95.65 -25.41 10.68
C PRO A 37 96.02 -23.92 10.58
N VAL A 38 95.04 -23.04 10.85
CA VAL A 38 95.24 -21.59 10.89
C VAL A 38 95.06 -21.11 12.32
N PRO A 39 95.98 -20.30 12.88
CA PRO A 39 95.83 -19.71 14.21
C PRO A 39 94.53 -18.86 14.30
N PRO A 40 93.74 -18.97 15.38
CA PRO A 40 92.50 -18.19 15.53
C PRO A 40 92.68 -16.67 15.41
N GLU A 41 93.86 -16.17 15.77
CA GLU A 41 94.24 -14.76 15.71
C GLU A 41 94.43 -14.25 14.27
N ARG A 42 94.50 -15.16 13.30
CA ARG A 42 94.62 -14.90 11.85
C ARG A 42 93.40 -15.38 11.05
N TYR A 43 92.33 -15.77 11.73
CA TYR A 43 91.16 -16.35 11.08
C TYR A 43 90.48 -15.38 10.11
N GLY A 44 90.31 -14.11 10.47
CA GLY A 44 89.71 -13.10 9.59
C GLY A 44 90.56 -12.85 8.35
N ALA A 45 91.88 -12.73 8.51
CA ALA A 45 92.82 -12.62 7.40
C ALA A 45 92.74 -13.84 6.46
N ALA A 46 92.67 -15.05 7.03
CA ALA A 46 92.50 -16.29 6.27
C ALA A 46 91.16 -16.33 5.52
N ARG A 47 90.05 -15.91 6.14
CA ARG A 47 88.74 -15.79 5.46
C ARG A 47 88.78 -14.82 4.29
N MET A 48 89.44 -13.67 4.46
CA MET A 48 89.61 -12.68 3.39
C MET A 48 90.45 -13.25 2.23
N LEU A 49 91.48 -14.05 2.51
CA LEU A 49 92.26 -14.73 1.48
C LEU A 49 91.46 -15.82 0.74
N VAL A 50 90.70 -16.65 1.46
CA VAL A 50 89.82 -17.66 0.82
C VAL A 50 88.81 -16.98 -0.10
N HIS A 51 88.22 -15.88 0.35
CA HIS A 51 87.31 -15.09 -0.48
C HIS A 51 88.01 -14.47 -1.70
N ALA A 52 89.27 -14.07 -1.58
CA ALA A 52 90.09 -13.59 -2.70
C ALA A 52 90.55 -14.70 -3.66
N GLY A 53 90.12 -15.95 -3.46
CA GLY A 53 90.41 -17.08 -4.34
C GLY A 53 91.65 -17.90 -3.95
N VAL A 54 92.21 -17.70 -2.76
CA VAL A 54 93.30 -18.56 -2.27
C VAL A 54 92.79 -19.96 -1.98
N ASP A 55 93.43 -20.94 -2.58
CA ASP A 55 93.10 -22.35 -2.42
C ASP A 55 93.26 -22.84 -0.96
N ARG A 56 92.34 -23.69 -0.52
CA ARG A 56 92.25 -24.18 0.87
C ARG A 56 93.48 -24.99 1.32
N TYR A 57 94.20 -25.64 0.41
CA TYR A 57 95.42 -26.39 0.73
C TYR A 57 96.62 -25.47 0.87
N ALA A 58 96.64 -24.36 0.12
CA ALA A 58 97.70 -23.34 0.20
C ALA A 58 97.44 -22.28 1.30
N LEU A 59 96.25 -22.27 1.89
CA LEU A 59 95.80 -21.18 2.76
C LEU A 59 96.68 -21.00 4.00
N ALA A 60 97.06 -22.06 4.70
CA ALA A 60 97.87 -21.96 5.91
C ALA A 60 99.24 -21.34 5.62
N ASP A 61 99.92 -21.79 4.57
CA ASP A 61 101.22 -21.25 4.14
C ASP A 61 101.08 -19.79 3.68
N ARG A 62 100.02 -19.46 2.94
CA ARG A 62 99.77 -18.09 2.46
C ARG A 62 99.47 -17.12 3.61
N VAL A 63 98.78 -17.58 4.65
CA VAL A 63 98.52 -16.79 5.85
C VAL A 63 99.81 -16.54 6.65
N LEU A 64 100.70 -17.54 6.73
CA LEU A 64 102.00 -17.41 7.39
C LEU A 64 102.95 -16.45 6.66
N LEU A 65 102.87 -16.39 5.32
CA LEU A 65 103.72 -15.53 4.48
C LEU A 65 103.20 -14.10 4.31
N LEU A 66 101.99 -13.77 4.80
CA LEU A 66 101.45 -12.41 4.75
C LEU A 66 102.29 -11.44 5.61
N PRO A 67 102.65 -10.24 5.11
CA PRO A 67 103.24 -9.20 5.95
C PRO A 67 102.33 -8.86 7.13
N THR A 68 102.91 -8.69 8.32
CA THR A 68 102.15 -8.48 9.58
C THR A 68 101.13 -7.34 9.46
N SER A 69 101.52 -6.21 8.85
CA SER A 69 100.64 -5.06 8.64
C SER A 69 99.46 -5.36 7.71
N MET A 70 99.67 -6.18 6.68
CA MET A 70 98.61 -6.58 5.75
C MET A 70 97.66 -7.60 6.39
N ALA A 71 98.20 -8.56 7.15
CA ALA A 71 97.40 -9.51 7.90
C ALA A 71 96.54 -8.80 8.96
N GLU A 72 97.08 -7.81 9.67
CA GLU A 72 96.31 -6.98 10.62
C GLU A 72 95.22 -6.16 9.95
N GLN A 73 95.48 -5.58 8.77
CA GLN A 73 94.47 -4.85 8.01
C GLN A 73 93.31 -5.75 7.55
N LEU A 74 93.62 -6.94 7.02
CA LEU A 74 92.61 -7.92 6.60
C LEU A 74 91.81 -8.46 7.79
N GLU A 75 92.48 -8.72 8.91
CA GLU A 75 91.86 -9.13 10.17
C GLU A 75 90.92 -8.05 10.71
N ALA A 76 91.38 -6.80 10.79
CA ALA A 76 90.55 -5.68 11.23
C ALA A 76 89.35 -5.44 10.30
N ARG A 77 89.52 -5.63 8.98
CA ARG A 77 88.43 -5.54 8.02
C ARG A 77 87.38 -6.63 8.28
N TYR A 78 87.81 -7.87 8.45
CA TYR A 78 86.90 -8.99 8.77
C TYR A 78 86.21 -8.80 10.13
N ALA A 79 86.95 -8.37 11.15
CA ALA A 79 86.42 -8.13 12.50
C ALA A 79 85.29 -7.08 12.51
N ARG A 80 85.37 -6.02 11.66
CA ARG A 80 84.25 -5.06 11.48
C ARG A 80 83.00 -5.73 10.92
N MET A 81 83.14 -6.64 9.94
CA MET A 81 82.01 -7.39 9.40
C MET A 81 81.41 -8.33 10.45
N TRP A 82 82.26 -8.98 11.25
CA TRP A 82 81.83 -9.86 12.33
C TRP A 82 81.14 -9.10 13.48
N ALA A 83 81.60 -7.88 13.80
CA ALA A 83 80.95 -7.02 14.78
C ALA A 83 79.51 -6.67 14.38
N HIS A 84 79.24 -6.47 13.09
CA HIS A 84 77.88 -6.30 12.57
C HIS A 84 77.03 -7.57 12.78
N VAL A 85 77.56 -8.75 12.45
CA VAL A 85 76.89 -10.04 12.72
C VAL A 85 76.55 -10.19 14.21
N ARG A 86 77.46 -9.84 15.11
CA ARG A 86 77.20 -9.91 16.56
C ARG A 86 76.04 -9.02 17.01
N ARG A 87 75.88 -7.83 16.43
CA ARG A 87 74.73 -6.96 16.70
C ARG A 87 73.43 -7.63 16.26
N LEU A 88 73.40 -8.20 15.05
CA LEU A 88 72.23 -8.94 14.56
C LEU A 88 71.90 -10.19 15.41
N LEU A 89 72.90 -10.87 15.97
CA LEU A 89 72.68 -12.01 16.87
C LEU A 89 72.01 -11.60 18.20
N VAL A 90 72.06 -10.33 18.59
CA VAL A 90 71.26 -9.83 19.73
C VAL A 90 69.77 -9.86 19.37
N ASP A 91 69.41 -9.41 18.17
CA ASP A 91 68.03 -9.46 17.68
C ASP A 91 67.56 -10.91 17.52
N VAL A 92 68.40 -11.80 16.97
CA VAL A 92 68.08 -13.25 16.85
C VAL A 92 67.74 -13.85 18.21
N ARG A 93 68.54 -13.56 19.25
CA ARG A 93 68.28 -14.03 20.61
C ARG A 93 66.97 -13.49 21.18
N ARG A 94 66.63 -12.22 20.88
CA ARG A 94 65.35 -11.63 21.28
C ARG A 94 64.18 -12.35 20.60
N TYR A 95 64.24 -12.57 19.29
CA TYR A 95 63.17 -13.26 18.56
C TYR A 95 63.03 -14.72 18.99
N GLU A 96 64.14 -15.43 19.18
CA GLU A 96 64.13 -16.83 19.60
C GLU A 96 63.34 -17.05 20.89
N GLN A 97 63.34 -16.09 21.83
CA GLN A 97 62.57 -16.18 23.08
C GLN A 97 61.07 -16.43 22.86
N ALA A 98 60.51 -15.85 21.79
CA ALA A 98 59.10 -15.96 21.42
C ALA A 98 58.79 -17.14 20.48
N LEU A 99 59.80 -17.89 20.02
CA LEU A 99 59.64 -19.05 19.16
C LEU A 99 59.54 -20.36 19.95
N LEU A 100 58.97 -21.39 19.32
CA LEU A 100 58.81 -22.73 19.89
C LEU A 100 60.14 -23.50 19.90
N LEU A 101 60.87 -23.47 18.80
CA LEU A 101 62.15 -24.15 18.65
C LEU A 101 63.33 -23.30 19.17
N ARG A 102 64.38 -23.95 19.67
CA ARG A 102 65.57 -23.32 20.29
C ARG A 102 66.87 -23.65 19.57
N GLY A 103 67.79 -22.71 19.40
CA GLY A 103 69.06 -22.87 18.69
C GLY A 103 69.08 -22.18 17.33
N PHE A 104 68.29 -21.12 17.17
CA PHE A 104 68.35 -20.28 15.97
C PHE A 104 69.59 -19.39 15.97
N GLU A 105 70.04 -18.93 17.14
CA GLU A 105 71.30 -18.17 17.26
C GLU A 105 72.48 -18.92 16.62
N GLU A 106 72.68 -20.19 16.99
CA GLU A 106 73.79 -21.00 16.48
C GLU A 106 73.67 -21.26 14.97
N GLU A 107 72.46 -21.56 14.49
CA GLU A 107 72.19 -21.86 13.09
C GLU A 107 72.38 -20.63 12.20
N VAL A 108 71.92 -19.47 12.66
CA VAL A 108 72.06 -18.19 11.95
C VAL A 108 73.52 -17.72 11.97
N GLU A 109 74.21 -17.83 13.11
CA GLU A 109 75.65 -17.53 13.19
C GLU A 109 76.44 -18.36 12.17
N ASP A 110 76.14 -19.66 12.05
CA ASP A 110 76.82 -20.54 11.08
C ASP A 110 76.46 -20.23 9.62
N ARG A 111 75.22 -19.84 9.32
CA ARG A 111 74.82 -19.39 7.98
C ARG A 111 75.52 -18.08 7.59
N TRP A 112 75.59 -17.11 8.49
CA TRP A 112 76.27 -15.84 8.21
C TRP A 112 77.79 -15.99 8.13
N ALA A 113 78.39 -16.86 8.96
CA ALA A 113 79.81 -17.16 8.87
C ALA A 113 80.20 -17.74 7.50
N GLN A 114 79.33 -18.56 6.88
CA GLN A 114 79.53 -19.11 5.53
C GLN A 114 79.52 -18.02 4.45
N ARG A 115 78.65 -17.01 4.58
CA ARG A 115 78.50 -15.90 3.63
C ARG A 115 79.59 -14.84 3.77
N LEU A 116 80.14 -14.68 4.96
CA LEU A 116 81.22 -13.72 5.21
C LEU A 116 82.54 -14.16 4.57
N PRO A 117 83.29 -13.27 3.91
CA PRO A 117 83.11 -11.82 3.89
C PRO A 117 82.16 -11.34 2.76
N TRP A 118 81.35 -10.34 3.08
CA TRP A 118 80.42 -9.66 2.14
C TRP A 118 80.75 -8.16 2.02
N HIS A 119 80.14 -7.44 1.09
CA HIS A 119 80.20 -5.97 1.07
C HIS A 119 79.36 -5.42 2.23
N VAL A 120 80.03 -4.84 3.24
CA VAL A 120 79.37 -4.04 4.27
C VAL A 120 79.22 -2.63 3.70
N PRO A 121 78.00 -2.11 3.48
CA PRO A 121 77.83 -0.70 3.14
C PRO A 121 78.44 0.15 4.26
N GLU A 122 79.13 1.24 3.91
CA GLU A 122 79.69 2.16 4.90
C GLU A 122 78.54 2.69 5.79
N GLU A 123 78.60 2.41 7.09
CA GLU A 123 77.56 2.82 8.04
C GLU A 123 77.51 4.36 8.12
N GLU A 124 76.43 4.97 7.63
CA GLU A 124 76.02 6.28 8.13
C GLU A 124 75.62 6.14 9.61
N PRO A 125 75.95 7.12 10.47
CA PRO A 125 75.65 7.03 11.90
C PRO A 125 74.14 6.98 12.13
N ALA A 126 73.66 5.86 12.66
CA ALA A 126 72.25 5.61 12.91
C ALA A 126 71.65 6.63 13.89
N ALA A 127 70.57 7.29 13.48
CA ALA A 127 69.62 7.94 14.38
C ALA A 127 68.92 6.88 15.25
N GLU A 128 68.47 7.27 16.44
CA GLU A 128 67.85 6.39 17.43
C GLU A 128 66.68 5.57 16.85
N PRO A 129 66.47 4.32 17.31
CA PRO A 129 65.43 3.45 16.78
C PRO A 129 64.06 3.93 17.26
N GLU A 130 63.25 4.47 16.35
CA GLU A 130 61.80 4.60 16.58
C GLU A 130 61.16 3.21 16.67
N GLU A 131 60.18 3.07 17.57
CA GLU A 131 59.36 1.87 17.76
C GLU A 131 58.64 1.50 16.46
N GLY A 132 59.23 0.56 15.73
CA GLY A 132 58.67 -0.05 14.54
C GLY A 132 59.66 -1.09 14.02
N LEU A 133 59.37 -2.37 14.22
CA LEU A 133 60.21 -3.53 13.91
C LEU A 133 60.53 -3.74 12.41
N HIS A 134 60.34 -2.73 11.56
CA HIS A 134 60.39 -2.86 10.10
C HIS A 134 61.43 -1.96 9.39
N THR A 135 62.33 -1.30 10.11
CA THR A 135 63.41 -0.52 9.49
C THR A 135 64.61 -1.40 9.10
N ALA A 136 64.71 -1.69 7.80
CA ALA A 136 65.90 -2.12 7.04
C ALA A 136 66.83 -3.16 7.70
N VAL A 137 66.31 -4.35 7.99
CA VAL A 137 67.15 -5.50 8.37
C VAL A 137 67.78 -6.11 7.10
N PRO A 138 69.12 -6.07 6.90
CA PRO A 138 69.73 -6.52 5.64
C PRO A 138 69.83 -8.05 5.50
N ALA A 139 69.45 -8.83 6.52
CA ALA A 139 69.58 -10.28 6.55
C ALA A 139 68.23 -10.98 6.46
N LEU A 140 68.08 -11.85 5.46
CA LEU A 140 66.89 -12.67 5.21
C LEU A 140 66.46 -13.47 6.44
N GLU A 141 67.42 -14.05 7.19
CA GLU A 141 67.13 -14.84 8.39
C GLU A 141 66.50 -14.03 9.51
N SER A 142 66.93 -12.79 9.73
CA SER A 142 66.34 -11.93 10.76
C SER A 142 64.91 -11.51 10.40
N ARG A 143 64.63 -11.27 9.10
CA ARG A 143 63.27 -11.04 8.60
C ARG A 143 62.38 -12.27 8.79
N TRP A 144 62.91 -13.46 8.53
CA TRP A 144 62.22 -14.73 8.77
C TRP A 144 61.87 -14.90 10.25
N LEU A 145 62.82 -14.65 11.17
CA LEU A 145 62.56 -14.75 12.61
C LEU A 145 61.51 -13.76 13.08
N ALA A 146 61.61 -12.48 12.67
CA ALA A 146 60.62 -11.48 13.02
C ALA A 146 59.21 -11.89 12.53
N ALA A 147 59.09 -12.30 11.26
CA ALA A 147 57.82 -12.75 10.70
C ALA A 147 57.27 -14.02 11.38
N LEU A 148 58.15 -14.95 11.79
CA LEU A 148 57.74 -16.13 12.57
C LEU A 148 57.18 -15.74 13.93
N VAL A 149 57.80 -14.79 14.62
CA VAL A 149 57.29 -14.25 15.90
C VAL A 149 55.91 -13.63 15.69
N ASP A 150 55.73 -12.77 14.69
CA ASP A 150 54.44 -12.15 14.38
C ASP A 150 53.34 -13.20 14.10
N VAL A 151 53.69 -14.26 13.38
CA VAL A 151 52.77 -15.39 13.12
C VAL A 151 52.45 -16.15 14.42
N HIS A 152 53.42 -16.35 15.31
CA HIS A 152 53.18 -16.97 16.61
C HIS A 152 52.24 -16.14 17.50
N GLU A 153 52.24 -14.82 17.41
CA GLU A 153 51.31 -13.97 18.19
C GLU A 153 49.84 -14.15 17.76
N GLY A 154 49.59 -14.64 16.54
CA GLY A 154 48.28 -15.11 16.08
C GLY A 154 47.46 -14.08 15.30
N THR A 155 48.00 -12.89 15.05
CA THR A 155 47.41 -11.86 14.17
C THR A 155 48.44 -11.35 13.14
N PRO A 156 48.98 -12.23 12.28
CA PRO A 156 50.05 -11.82 11.38
C PRO A 156 49.56 -10.89 10.27
N SER A 157 50.42 -9.96 9.86
CA SER A 157 50.24 -9.18 8.64
C SER A 157 50.35 -10.08 7.40
N HIS A 158 49.84 -9.63 6.26
CA HIS A 158 49.98 -10.37 4.99
C HIS A 158 51.45 -10.54 4.61
N GLU A 159 52.29 -9.52 4.85
CA GLU A 159 53.73 -9.58 4.58
C GLU A 159 54.44 -10.60 5.49
N ALA A 160 54.06 -10.67 6.77
CA ALA A 160 54.59 -11.67 7.69
C ALA A 160 54.23 -13.09 7.23
N LEU A 161 52.97 -13.32 6.81
CA LEU A 161 52.55 -14.61 6.25
C LEU A 161 53.34 -14.98 4.99
N ASP A 162 53.48 -14.07 4.03
CA ASP A 162 54.26 -14.32 2.80
C ASP A 162 55.72 -14.65 3.11
N THR A 163 56.31 -13.92 4.07
CA THR A 163 57.68 -14.15 4.53
C THR A 163 57.82 -15.53 5.18
N VAL A 164 56.89 -15.94 6.04
CA VAL A 164 56.92 -17.28 6.67
C VAL A 164 56.67 -18.40 5.66
N LEU A 165 55.87 -18.17 4.62
CA LEU A 165 55.70 -19.14 3.54
C LEU A 165 57.02 -19.44 2.82
N THR A 166 57.89 -18.45 2.63
CA THR A 166 59.23 -18.70 2.06
C THR A 166 60.13 -19.55 2.98
N CYS A 167 59.89 -19.53 4.29
CA CYS A 167 60.64 -20.34 5.25
C CYS A 167 60.35 -21.84 5.07
N LEU A 168 59.20 -22.21 4.49
CA LEU A 168 58.87 -23.61 4.22
C LEU A 168 59.84 -24.26 3.24
N GLU A 169 60.55 -23.51 2.40
CA GLU A 169 61.57 -24.05 1.49
C GLU A 169 62.82 -24.55 2.24
N ASP A 170 63.00 -24.17 3.50
CA ASP A 170 64.12 -24.61 4.34
C ASP A 170 63.84 -25.99 4.96
N ASP A 171 64.71 -26.98 4.75
CA ASP A 171 64.63 -28.30 5.42
C ASP A 171 65.12 -28.27 6.89
N GLY A 172 65.63 -27.12 7.33
CA GLY A 172 66.21 -26.89 8.64
C GLY A 172 65.18 -26.48 9.69
N ARG A 173 65.64 -25.73 10.69
CA ARG A 173 64.81 -25.32 11.83
C ARG A 173 63.77 -24.27 11.43
N PHE A 174 64.08 -23.41 10.45
CA PHE A 174 63.16 -22.39 9.94
C PHE A 174 61.91 -23.01 9.32
N GLY A 175 62.07 -24.03 8.48
CA GLY A 175 60.91 -24.72 7.90
C GLY A 175 60.10 -25.49 8.93
N CYS A 176 60.75 -26.13 9.90
CA CYS A 176 60.06 -26.79 11.00
C CYS A 176 59.23 -25.80 11.82
N GLU A 177 59.81 -24.68 12.23
CA GLU A 177 59.10 -23.62 12.95
C GLU A 177 57.95 -23.04 12.14
N ALA A 178 58.18 -22.73 10.86
CA ALA A 178 57.14 -22.23 9.95
C ALA A 178 55.96 -23.20 9.84
N ALA A 179 56.22 -24.51 9.75
CA ALA A 179 55.17 -25.53 9.72
C ALA A 179 54.34 -25.53 11.01
N LEU A 180 54.98 -25.38 12.18
CA LEU A 180 54.29 -25.29 13.47
C LEU A 180 53.51 -23.96 13.62
N ALA A 181 54.10 -22.85 13.18
CA ALA A 181 53.52 -21.51 13.28
C ALA A 181 52.27 -21.34 12.41
N LEU A 182 52.37 -21.73 11.14
CA LEU A 182 51.27 -21.57 10.16
C LEU A 182 50.07 -22.45 10.49
N THR A 183 50.29 -23.57 11.18
CA THR A 183 49.24 -24.52 11.54
C THR A 183 48.60 -24.23 12.88
N ARG A 184 48.99 -23.16 13.59
CA ARG A 184 48.32 -22.75 14.84
C ARG A 184 46.85 -22.41 14.61
N TRP A 185 45.99 -22.64 15.61
CA TRP A 185 44.53 -22.50 15.44
C TRP A 185 44.09 -21.09 15.03
N ARG A 186 44.79 -20.04 15.50
CA ARG A 186 44.52 -18.63 15.14
C ARG A 186 44.93 -18.29 13.71
N VAL A 187 45.97 -18.95 13.20
CA VAL A 187 46.62 -18.61 11.93
C VAL A 187 46.10 -19.48 10.79
N TRP A 188 45.86 -20.77 11.05
CA TRP A 188 45.52 -21.77 10.05
C TRP A 188 44.36 -21.37 9.11
N PRO A 189 43.24 -20.77 9.59
CA PRO A 189 42.17 -20.33 8.69
C PRO A 189 42.62 -19.28 7.67
N SER A 190 43.57 -18.41 8.03
CA SER A 190 44.14 -17.41 7.13
C SER A 190 45.22 -18.03 6.24
N ALA A 191 46.13 -18.83 6.81
CA ALA A 191 47.17 -19.50 6.05
C ALA A 191 46.61 -20.43 4.97
N CYS A 192 45.64 -21.29 5.29
CA CYS A 192 45.07 -22.25 4.35
C CYS A 192 44.39 -21.58 3.14
N ARG A 193 43.93 -20.32 3.26
CA ARG A 193 43.37 -19.55 2.13
C ARG A 193 44.45 -19.09 1.15
N SER A 194 45.69 -18.93 1.59
CA SER A 194 46.84 -18.51 0.76
C SER A 194 47.50 -19.64 -0.04
N ARG A 195 46.80 -20.78 -0.24
CA ARG A 195 47.29 -21.96 -1.01
C ARG A 195 48.67 -22.46 -0.55
N VAL A 196 48.82 -22.67 0.75
CA VAL A 196 50.08 -23.20 1.31
C VAL A 196 50.39 -24.59 0.74
N ALA A 197 51.68 -24.89 0.57
CA ALA A 197 52.15 -26.23 0.23
C ALA A 197 51.92 -27.20 1.40
N THR A 198 50.71 -27.74 1.53
CA THR A 198 50.29 -28.65 2.61
C THR A 198 51.17 -29.89 2.71
N GLU A 199 51.61 -30.44 1.58
CA GLU A 199 52.58 -31.56 1.53
C GLU A 199 53.92 -31.18 2.17
N ARG A 200 54.36 -29.92 1.98
CA ARG A 200 55.59 -29.41 2.56
C ARG A 200 55.47 -29.25 4.06
N ILE A 201 54.36 -28.67 4.53
CA ILE A 201 54.05 -28.59 5.97
C ILE A 201 54.03 -29.99 6.59
N ALA A 202 53.34 -30.96 5.98
CA ALA A 202 53.26 -32.31 6.53
C ALA A 202 54.64 -32.98 6.68
N ARG A 203 55.51 -32.82 5.68
CA ARG A 203 56.90 -33.34 5.74
C ARG A 203 57.72 -32.67 6.84
N LEU A 204 57.65 -31.34 6.96
CA LEU A 204 58.37 -30.58 7.98
C LEU A 204 57.82 -30.83 9.38
N ALA A 205 56.51 -31.01 9.53
CA ALA A 205 55.88 -31.42 10.78
C ALA A 205 56.37 -32.80 11.24
N ARG A 206 56.53 -33.77 10.31
CA ARG A 206 57.17 -35.06 10.64
C ARG A 206 58.64 -34.92 11.02
N ALA A 207 59.38 -34.08 10.31
CA ALA A 207 60.77 -33.80 10.68
C ALA A 207 60.86 -33.18 12.08
N ALA A 208 59.95 -32.25 12.40
CA ALA A 208 59.86 -31.62 13.71
C ALA A 208 59.49 -32.64 14.81
N PHE A 209 58.53 -33.52 14.55
CA PHE A 209 58.13 -34.59 15.47
C PHE A 209 59.31 -35.49 15.87
N VAL A 210 60.19 -35.83 14.93
CA VAL A 210 61.37 -36.67 15.18
C VAL A 210 62.51 -35.90 15.84
N ARG A 211 62.74 -34.63 15.44
CA ARG A 211 63.91 -33.83 15.85
C ARG A 211 63.69 -33.08 17.17
N PHE A 212 62.44 -32.77 17.51
CA PHE A 212 62.04 -31.90 18.63
C PHE A 212 60.88 -32.53 19.40
N PRO A 213 61.12 -33.62 20.15
CA PRO A 213 60.06 -34.37 20.85
C PRO A 213 59.28 -33.53 21.87
N GLU A 214 59.90 -32.48 22.43
CA GLU A 214 59.25 -31.51 23.31
C GLU A 214 58.11 -30.73 22.64
N GLN A 215 58.11 -30.62 21.30
CA GLN A 215 57.03 -30.05 20.49
C GLN A 215 56.16 -31.11 19.83
N GLY A 216 56.24 -32.38 20.27
CA GLY A 216 55.57 -33.51 19.63
C GLY A 216 54.06 -33.31 19.41
N ALA A 217 53.34 -32.76 20.39
CA ALA A 217 51.91 -32.48 20.27
C ALA A 217 51.60 -31.44 19.19
N ARG A 218 52.38 -30.35 19.13
CA ARG A 218 52.22 -29.31 18.09
C ARG A 218 52.61 -29.82 16.71
N ALA A 219 53.66 -30.65 16.63
CA ALA A 219 54.05 -31.30 15.38
C ALA A 219 52.98 -32.27 14.88
N ALA A 220 52.33 -33.02 15.78
CA ALA A 220 51.21 -33.89 15.43
C ALA A 220 49.98 -33.10 14.95
N VAL A 221 49.63 -32.00 15.63
CA VAL A 221 48.58 -31.05 15.20
C VAL A 221 48.90 -30.50 13.80
N ALA A 222 50.13 -30.04 13.59
CA ALA A 222 50.57 -29.47 12.32
C ALA A 222 50.43 -30.47 11.17
N TRP A 223 50.87 -31.71 11.40
CA TRP A 223 50.73 -32.80 10.44
C TRP A 223 49.26 -33.10 10.12
N MET A 224 48.41 -33.20 11.14
CA MET A 224 47.01 -33.58 10.97
C MET A 224 46.21 -32.47 10.24
N ARG A 225 46.46 -31.20 10.56
CA ARG A 225 45.85 -30.05 9.86
C ARG A 225 46.30 -29.96 8.40
N ALA A 226 47.58 -30.20 8.12
CA ALA A 226 48.12 -30.15 6.77
C ALA A 226 47.62 -31.28 5.88
N THR A 227 47.47 -32.49 6.43
CA THR A 227 47.05 -33.67 5.65
C THR A 227 45.53 -33.85 5.60
N GLY A 228 44.81 -33.45 6.64
CA GLY A 228 43.39 -33.78 6.82
C GLY A 228 43.13 -35.28 7.00
N GLN A 229 44.17 -36.08 7.25
CA GLN A 229 44.10 -37.53 7.34
C GLN A 229 44.09 -38.02 8.80
N ALA A 230 43.63 -39.24 9.00
CA ALA A 230 43.72 -39.90 10.30
C ALA A 230 45.20 -40.10 10.70
N PRO A 231 45.61 -39.71 11.92
CA PRO A 231 46.97 -39.91 12.40
C PRO A 231 47.33 -41.39 12.55
N ASP A 232 48.61 -41.71 12.42
CA ASP A 232 49.13 -43.03 12.81
C ASP A 232 49.14 -43.19 14.34
N VAL A 233 49.51 -44.39 14.81
CA VAL A 233 49.45 -44.74 16.23
C VAL A 233 50.30 -43.79 17.08
N ASP A 234 51.51 -43.46 16.63
CA ASP A 234 52.45 -42.61 17.37
C ASP A 234 51.94 -41.16 17.47
N LEU A 235 51.46 -40.58 16.36
CA LEU A 235 50.87 -39.23 16.39
C LEU A 235 49.58 -39.21 17.21
N LEU A 236 48.74 -40.25 17.12
CA LEU A 236 47.49 -40.33 17.86
C LEU A 236 47.72 -40.38 19.37
N LEU A 237 48.72 -41.15 19.83
CA LEU A 237 49.11 -41.22 21.24
C LEU A 237 49.54 -39.84 21.75
N VAL A 238 50.43 -39.16 21.01
CA VAL A 238 50.93 -37.84 21.40
C VAL A 238 49.81 -36.77 21.36
N LEU A 239 48.87 -36.84 20.42
CA LEU A 239 47.70 -35.96 20.41
C LEU A 239 46.80 -36.18 21.63
N ARG A 240 46.61 -37.44 22.06
CA ARG A 240 45.82 -37.77 23.25
C ARG A 240 46.49 -37.30 24.54
N GLU A 241 47.80 -37.49 24.66
CA GLU A 241 48.59 -36.91 25.75
C GLU A 241 48.52 -35.37 25.74
N GLY A 242 48.49 -34.78 24.54
CA GLY A 242 48.32 -33.35 24.31
C GLY A 242 47.03 -32.75 24.87
N LEU A 243 45.96 -33.53 25.04
CA LEU A 243 44.72 -33.09 25.71
C LEU A 243 44.93 -32.74 27.20
N HIS A 244 46.02 -33.22 27.81
CA HIS A 244 46.39 -32.95 29.20
C HIS A 244 47.64 -32.06 29.33
N HIS A 245 48.10 -31.47 28.22
CA HIS A 245 49.27 -30.60 28.20
C HIS A 245 49.07 -29.36 29.11
N PRO A 246 50.10 -28.84 29.80
CA PRO A 246 49.95 -27.67 30.68
C PRO A 246 49.53 -26.39 29.94
N ASP A 247 49.97 -26.24 28.69
CA ASP A 247 49.57 -25.12 27.82
C ASP A 247 48.14 -25.30 27.27
N ALA A 248 47.28 -24.31 27.53
CA ALA A 248 45.89 -24.30 27.10
C ALA A 248 45.72 -24.28 25.57
N ASP A 249 46.62 -23.62 24.84
CA ASP A 249 46.56 -23.61 23.38
C ASP A 249 46.85 -24.99 22.80
N VAL A 250 47.82 -25.72 23.36
CA VAL A 250 48.13 -27.08 22.91
C VAL A 250 46.95 -28.02 23.18
N ARG A 251 46.34 -27.94 24.36
CA ARG A 251 45.14 -28.74 24.68
C ARG A 251 44.02 -28.45 23.69
N PHE A 252 43.74 -27.17 23.42
CA PHE A 252 42.69 -26.77 22.49
C PHE A 252 42.98 -27.23 21.06
N GLU A 253 44.23 -27.10 20.59
CA GLU A 253 44.64 -27.55 19.27
C GLU A 253 44.53 -29.06 19.11
N CYS A 254 44.91 -29.83 20.13
CA CYS A 254 44.71 -31.28 20.16
C CYS A 254 43.22 -31.64 20.18
N ALA A 255 42.39 -30.92 20.95
CA ALA A 255 40.95 -31.14 21.00
C ALA A 255 40.27 -30.84 19.65
N LEU A 256 40.68 -29.77 18.95
CA LEU A 256 40.22 -29.47 17.59
C LEU A 256 40.58 -30.59 16.60
N CYS A 257 41.81 -31.12 16.72
CA CYS A 257 42.29 -32.18 15.83
C CYS A 257 41.60 -33.52 16.10
N LEU A 258 41.52 -33.92 17.36
CA LEU A 258 40.86 -35.17 17.77
C LEU A 258 39.34 -35.09 17.75
N GLN A 259 38.79 -33.88 17.53
CA GLN A 259 37.36 -33.59 17.62
C GLN A 259 36.79 -34.00 19.00
N ASP A 260 37.59 -33.78 20.04
CA ASP A 260 37.29 -34.14 21.42
C ASP A 260 36.23 -33.19 22.00
N GLU A 261 35.05 -33.73 22.29
CA GLU A 261 33.90 -32.91 22.69
C GLU A 261 34.14 -32.23 24.06
N ASP A 262 34.71 -32.93 25.04
CA ASP A 262 34.94 -32.38 26.38
C ASP A 262 35.97 -31.23 26.37
N GLY A 263 37.08 -31.40 25.65
CA GLY A 263 38.10 -30.36 25.49
C GLY A 263 37.57 -29.12 24.76
N LEU A 264 36.71 -29.31 23.74
CA LEU A 264 36.07 -28.19 23.05
C LEU A 264 35.02 -27.51 23.92
N LEU A 265 34.23 -28.25 24.71
CA LEU A 265 33.27 -27.67 25.65
C LEU A 265 33.96 -26.90 26.79
N ALA A 266 35.15 -27.34 27.23
CA ALA A 266 35.97 -26.58 28.17
C ALA A 266 36.53 -25.30 27.52
N ALA A 267 36.92 -25.36 26.25
CA ALA A 267 37.41 -24.20 25.50
C ALA A 267 36.30 -23.17 25.19
N GLU A 268 35.04 -23.59 25.08
CA GLU A 268 33.87 -22.70 24.97
C GLU A 268 33.72 -21.77 26.18
N GLU A 269 34.13 -22.23 27.37
CA GLU A 269 34.08 -21.46 28.62
C GLU A 269 35.32 -20.57 28.84
N SER A 270 36.21 -20.51 27.85
CA SER A 270 37.42 -19.68 27.89
C SER A 270 37.08 -18.18 27.87
N THR A 271 37.84 -17.38 28.62
CA THR A 271 37.76 -15.91 28.57
C THR A 271 38.27 -15.33 27.25
N ASP A 272 39.10 -16.07 26.51
CA ASP A 272 39.48 -15.76 25.15
C ASP A 272 38.30 -16.01 24.20
N LEU A 273 37.62 -14.92 23.80
CA LEU A 273 36.46 -14.94 22.91
C LEU A 273 36.75 -15.62 21.56
N ALA A 274 37.96 -15.48 21.01
CA ALA A 274 38.31 -16.12 19.74
C ALA A 274 38.39 -17.64 19.88
N ARG A 275 38.92 -18.12 21.02
CA ARG A 275 38.97 -19.55 21.35
C ARG A 275 37.57 -20.12 21.57
N ALA A 276 36.75 -19.41 22.35
CA ALA A 276 35.36 -19.81 22.60
C ALA A 276 34.55 -19.88 21.30
N ALA A 277 34.66 -18.88 20.43
CA ALA A 277 34.00 -18.86 19.13
C ALA A 277 34.46 -20.00 18.22
N GLU A 278 35.76 -20.30 18.16
CA GLU A 278 36.27 -21.43 17.36
C GLU A 278 35.81 -22.78 17.91
N ALA A 279 35.77 -22.93 19.24
CA ALA A 279 35.22 -24.12 19.89
C ALA A 279 33.74 -24.32 19.54
N ARG A 280 32.92 -23.25 19.61
CA ARG A 280 31.51 -23.26 19.21
C ARG A 280 31.35 -23.68 17.75
N ARG A 281 32.14 -23.11 16.84
CA ARG A 281 32.11 -23.46 15.41
C ARG A 281 32.45 -24.93 15.16
N ALA A 282 33.48 -25.45 15.82
CA ALA A 282 33.87 -26.85 15.71
C ALA A 282 32.77 -27.79 16.23
N LEU A 283 32.23 -27.52 17.42
CA LEU A 283 31.15 -28.30 18.03
C LEU A 283 29.84 -28.22 17.22
N ALA A 284 29.51 -27.05 16.67
CA ALA A 284 28.34 -26.83 15.83
C ALA A 284 28.41 -27.62 14.53
N SER A 285 29.59 -27.67 13.88
CA SER A 285 29.80 -28.44 12.64
C SER A 285 29.58 -29.94 12.82
N ARG A 286 29.71 -30.45 14.04
CA ARG A 286 29.47 -31.85 14.41
C ARG A 286 28.03 -32.10 14.88
N GLY A 287 27.25 -31.05 15.10
CA GLY A 287 25.94 -31.15 15.70
C GLY A 287 25.96 -31.62 17.16
N SER A 288 26.92 -31.15 17.96
CA SER A 288 27.01 -31.48 19.40
C SER A 288 25.72 -31.09 20.13
N VAL A 289 25.03 -32.09 20.70
CA VAL A 289 23.81 -31.89 21.50
C VAL A 289 24.11 -31.10 22.77
N ARG A 290 25.24 -31.37 23.42
CA ARG A 290 25.67 -30.67 24.65
C ARG A 290 25.95 -29.19 24.40
N LEU A 291 26.49 -28.83 23.23
CA LEU A 291 26.61 -27.42 22.84
C LEU A 291 25.24 -26.77 22.72
N LEU A 292 24.28 -27.43 22.07
CA LEU A 292 22.93 -26.91 21.88
C LEU A 292 22.18 -26.75 23.20
N GLU A 293 22.33 -27.67 24.14
CA GLU A 293 21.78 -27.55 25.50
C GLU A 293 22.37 -26.35 26.27
N ARG A 294 23.68 -26.11 26.12
CA ARG A 294 24.34 -24.92 26.70
C ARG A 294 23.87 -23.64 26.03
N MET A 295 23.73 -23.63 24.70
CA MET A 295 23.19 -22.49 23.95
C MET A 295 21.75 -22.21 24.37
N ALA A 296 20.92 -23.25 24.50
CA ALA A 296 19.54 -23.13 24.95
C ALA A 296 19.43 -22.57 26.37
N SER A 297 20.33 -22.91 27.29
CA SER A 297 20.29 -22.46 28.69
C SER A 297 20.94 -21.09 28.95
N ARG A 298 22.12 -20.83 28.37
CA ARG A 298 22.94 -19.63 28.66
C ARG A 298 23.44 -18.86 27.43
N GLY A 299 23.08 -19.29 26.22
CA GLY A 299 23.55 -18.66 24.98
C GLY A 299 22.96 -17.27 24.74
N ASP A 300 23.78 -16.40 24.15
CA ASP A 300 23.43 -15.08 23.63
C ASP A 300 23.34 -15.08 22.08
N ALA A 301 23.13 -13.90 21.49
CA ALA A 301 23.00 -13.75 20.04
C ALA A 301 24.26 -14.18 19.29
N ASP A 302 25.44 -13.76 19.76
CA ASP A 302 26.71 -14.06 19.09
C ASP A 302 27.03 -15.55 19.12
N PHE A 303 26.75 -16.22 20.24
CA PHE A 303 26.79 -17.67 20.34
C PHE A 303 25.88 -18.31 19.28
N ALA A 304 24.59 -17.95 19.25
CA ALA A 304 23.66 -18.52 18.29
C ALA A 304 24.07 -18.26 16.83
N LEU A 305 24.63 -17.08 16.51
CA LEU A 305 25.14 -16.76 15.18
C LEU A 305 26.36 -17.61 14.80
N ASP A 306 27.30 -17.82 15.71
CA ASP A 306 28.46 -18.70 15.49
C ASP A 306 28.03 -20.14 15.21
N VAL A 307 27.01 -20.63 15.93
CA VAL A 307 26.44 -21.96 15.74
C VAL A 307 25.70 -22.05 14.40
N LEU A 308 24.78 -21.13 14.13
CA LEU A 308 23.98 -21.09 12.89
C LEU A 308 24.83 -21.15 11.62
N ARG A 309 25.94 -20.39 11.58
CA ARG A 309 26.85 -20.35 10.42
C ARG A 309 27.53 -21.68 10.12
N ARG A 310 27.59 -22.60 11.09
CA ARG A 310 28.34 -23.86 11.00
C ARG A 310 27.49 -25.10 11.22
N LEU A 311 26.20 -24.97 11.47
CA LEU A 311 25.31 -26.12 11.58
C LEU A 311 25.34 -26.95 10.28
N PRO A 312 25.33 -28.30 10.39
CA PRO A 312 25.25 -29.16 9.23
C PRO A 312 23.91 -28.96 8.48
N ALA A 313 23.89 -29.32 7.19
CA ALA A 313 22.70 -29.17 6.34
C ALA A 313 21.48 -29.93 6.87
N GLN A 314 21.71 -31.09 7.48
CA GLN A 314 20.70 -31.77 8.30
C GLN A 314 20.94 -31.37 9.75
N ALA A 315 20.09 -30.48 10.26
CA ALA A 315 20.24 -29.99 11.62
C ALA A 315 20.05 -31.14 12.63
N PRO A 316 20.90 -31.22 13.66
CA PRO A 316 20.75 -32.24 14.69
C PRO A 316 19.48 -32.01 15.51
N PRO A 317 18.93 -33.06 16.14
CA PRO A 317 17.77 -32.93 17.02
C PRO A 317 17.99 -31.87 18.09
N GLY A 318 16.96 -31.05 18.35
CA GLY A 318 17.01 -29.97 19.34
C GLY A 318 17.71 -28.67 18.88
N ALA A 319 18.33 -28.63 17.69
CA ALA A 319 18.93 -27.40 17.18
C ALA A 319 17.91 -26.27 17.03
N LEU A 320 16.74 -26.57 16.43
CA LEU A 320 15.66 -25.60 16.29
C LEU A 320 15.21 -25.08 17.66
N SER A 321 14.89 -25.97 18.60
CA SER A 321 14.46 -25.59 19.95
C SER A 321 15.48 -24.71 20.66
N ALA A 322 16.77 -25.03 20.55
CA ALA A 322 17.84 -24.22 21.15
C ALA A 322 17.93 -22.82 20.52
N LEU A 323 17.82 -22.73 19.19
CA LEU A 323 17.86 -21.46 18.46
C LEU A 323 16.66 -20.56 18.78
N LEU A 324 15.46 -21.14 18.83
CA LEU A 324 14.24 -20.42 19.20
C LEU A 324 14.30 -19.96 20.66
N ALA A 325 14.82 -20.80 21.58
CA ALA A 325 15.00 -20.42 22.97
C ALA A 325 15.94 -19.21 23.16
N VAL A 326 17.01 -19.09 22.37
CA VAL A 326 17.86 -17.88 22.37
C VAL A 326 17.11 -16.70 21.77
N SER A 327 16.38 -16.89 20.66
CA SER A 327 15.56 -15.85 20.03
C SER A 327 14.49 -15.26 20.96
N ASP A 328 13.92 -16.08 21.83
CA ASP A 328 12.95 -15.62 22.83
C ASP A 328 13.60 -14.66 23.82
N ARG A 329 14.85 -14.92 24.23
CA ARG A 329 15.59 -14.08 25.17
C ARG A 329 16.17 -12.82 24.53
N VAL A 330 16.62 -12.88 23.28
CA VAL A 330 17.32 -11.77 22.60
C VAL A 330 16.40 -11.08 21.60
N ALA A 331 16.18 -9.76 21.77
CA ALA A 331 15.33 -8.99 20.86
C ALA A 331 15.98 -8.75 19.50
N GLY A 332 15.36 -9.27 18.43
CA GLY A 332 15.63 -8.93 17.02
C GLY A 332 16.96 -9.44 16.44
N GLY A 333 17.98 -9.69 17.27
CA GLY A 333 19.34 -10.00 16.81
C GLY A 333 19.51 -11.29 15.99
N LEU A 334 18.50 -12.17 15.96
CA LEU A 334 18.56 -13.46 15.25
C LEU A 334 17.59 -13.57 14.06
N ALA A 335 16.69 -12.61 13.84
CA ALA A 335 15.61 -12.75 12.87
C ALA A 335 16.13 -13.01 11.44
N GLU A 336 17.12 -12.23 11.00
CA GLU A 336 17.70 -12.37 9.66
C GLU A 336 18.42 -13.71 9.48
N ALA A 337 19.23 -14.11 10.46
CA ALA A 337 19.99 -15.35 10.41
C ALA A 337 19.07 -16.59 10.48
N LEU A 338 18.04 -16.55 11.33
CA LEU A 338 17.01 -17.58 11.42
C LEU A 338 16.22 -17.70 10.12
N HIS A 339 15.85 -16.57 9.50
CA HIS A 339 15.17 -16.58 8.19
C HIS A 339 16.07 -17.18 7.11
N GLY A 340 17.35 -16.78 7.07
CA GLY A 340 18.33 -17.32 6.13
C GLY A 340 18.50 -18.84 6.26
N TRP A 341 18.53 -19.34 7.50
CA TRP A 341 18.58 -20.78 7.79
C TRP A 341 17.27 -21.49 7.41
N ALA A 342 16.13 -20.91 7.80
CA ALA A 342 14.80 -21.45 7.52
C ALA A 342 14.54 -21.62 6.01
N ARG A 343 14.98 -20.67 5.18
CA ARG A 343 14.86 -20.74 3.71
C ARG A 343 15.54 -21.93 3.07
N GLY A 344 16.46 -22.61 3.75
CA GLY A 344 17.08 -23.84 3.27
C GLY A 344 16.09 -24.99 3.09
N ARG A 345 14.92 -24.94 3.76
CA ARG A 345 13.88 -25.97 3.68
C ARG A 345 12.48 -25.32 3.60
N PRO A 346 11.60 -25.72 2.68
CA PRO A 346 10.22 -25.25 2.66
C PRO A 346 9.48 -25.60 3.96
N PHE A 347 8.71 -24.67 4.51
CA PHE A 347 8.00 -24.87 5.77
C PHE A 347 7.05 -26.09 5.73
N ALA A 348 6.35 -26.30 4.62
CA ALA A 348 5.44 -27.43 4.42
C ALA A 348 6.15 -28.80 4.43
N GLU A 349 7.46 -28.85 4.14
CA GLU A 349 8.28 -30.07 4.15
C GLU A 349 8.89 -30.36 5.53
N LEU A 350 8.72 -29.46 6.50
CA LEU A 350 9.19 -29.69 7.86
C LEU A 350 8.31 -30.73 8.57
N PRO A 351 8.88 -31.55 9.47
CA PRO A 351 8.09 -32.41 10.35
C PRO A 351 7.06 -31.61 11.16
N PRO A 352 5.89 -32.19 11.51
CA PRO A 352 4.86 -31.50 12.30
C PRO A 352 5.37 -30.92 13.62
N GLU A 353 6.27 -31.63 14.30
CA GLU A 353 6.88 -31.17 15.56
C GLU A 353 7.72 -29.90 15.36
N GLU A 354 8.48 -29.80 14.26
CA GLU A 354 9.25 -28.59 13.94
C GLU A 354 8.33 -27.44 13.53
N ARG A 355 7.24 -27.71 12.81
CA ARG A 355 6.24 -26.68 12.46
C ARG A 355 5.54 -26.12 13.69
N ALA A 356 5.17 -26.97 14.64
CA ALA A 356 4.57 -26.55 15.91
C ALA A 356 5.52 -25.61 16.69
N LEU A 357 6.81 -25.95 16.79
CA LEU A 357 7.80 -25.08 17.44
C LEU A 357 7.93 -23.72 16.76
N TRP A 358 7.94 -23.69 15.42
CA TRP A 358 7.96 -22.45 14.65
C TRP A 358 6.69 -21.62 14.84
N ALA A 359 5.52 -22.25 14.91
CA ALA A 359 4.26 -21.58 15.16
C ALA A 359 4.19 -20.98 16.58
N ASP A 360 4.59 -21.73 17.60
CA ASP A 360 4.66 -21.26 18.97
C ASP A 360 5.59 -20.04 19.10
N TRP A 361 6.76 -20.11 18.46
CA TRP A 361 7.69 -18.98 18.39
C TRP A 361 7.11 -17.80 17.60
N ALA A 362 6.38 -18.03 16.51
CA ALA A 362 5.78 -16.96 15.73
C ALA A 362 4.80 -16.14 16.58
N LEU A 363 3.92 -16.83 17.32
CA LEU A 363 2.97 -16.20 18.24
C LEU A 363 3.67 -15.49 19.40
N ALA A 364 4.67 -16.13 20.03
CA ALA A 364 5.33 -15.58 21.20
C ALA A 364 6.28 -14.40 20.86
N ARG A 365 6.98 -14.50 19.72
CA ARG A 365 8.14 -13.68 19.40
C ARG A 365 8.05 -12.91 18.10
N LEU A 366 7.67 -13.53 16.99
CA LEU A 366 7.60 -12.86 15.68
C LEU A 366 6.61 -11.69 15.72
N ALA A 367 5.50 -11.86 16.43
CA ALA A 367 4.51 -10.81 16.69
C ALA A 367 5.10 -9.55 17.36
N ARG A 368 6.27 -9.66 18.01
CA ARG A 368 6.99 -8.58 18.69
C ARG A 368 8.10 -7.94 17.85
N LEU A 369 8.50 -8.56 16.74
CA LEU A 369 9.54 -8.06 15.83
C LEU A 369 9.00 -6.97 14.90
N SER A 370 9.79 -6.50 13.92
CA SER A 370 9.33 -5.55 12.91
C SER A 370 8.27 -6.19 11.99
N ALA A 371 7.41 -5.40 11.33
CA ALA A 371 6.46 -6.00 10.38
C ALA A 371 7.17 -6.54 9.15
N GLU A 372 8.34 -5.99 8.80
CA GLU A 372 9.19 -6.49 7.72
C GLU A 372 9.67 -7.92 7.98
N ASP A 373 10.18 -8.19 9.18
CA ASP A 373 10.60 -9.54 9.55
C ASP A 373 9.40 -10.49 9.58
N ALA A 374 8.28 -10.06 10.17
CA ALA A 374 7.06 -10.87 10.21
C ALA A 374 6.57 -11.26 8.80
N LEU A 375 6.53 -10.29 7.88
CA LEU A 375 6.14 -10.51 6.49
C LEU A 375 7.11 -11.46 5.76
N ARG A 376 8.43 -11.31 5.98
CA ARG A 376 9.44 -12.23 5.41
C ARG A 376 9.26 -13.67 5.89
N PHE A 377 8.98 -13.87 7.18
CA PHE A 377 8.73 -15.21 7.73
C PHE A 377 7.42 -15.79 7.21
N LEU A 378 6.36 -14.97 7.07
CA LEU A 378 5.12 -15.41 6.44
C LEU A 378 5.32 -15.81 4.98
N GLU A 379 6.11 -15.08 4.21
CA GLU A 379 6.42 -15.44 2.82
C GLU A 379 7.08 -16.83 2.73
N TRP A 380 7.98 -17.14 3.67
CA TRP A 380 8.59 -18.47 3.76
C TRP A 380 7.59 -19.55 4.21
N ALA A 381 6.81 -19.29 5.27
CA ALA A 381 5.83 -20.23 5.80
C ALA A 381 4.74 -20.56 4.76
N ALA A 382 4.33 -19.55 3.99
CA ALA A 382 3.28 -19.64 2.98
C ALA A 382 3.80 -19.80 1.54
N ALA A 383 5.05 -20.27 1.37
CA ALA A 383 5.63 -20.49 0.05
C ALA A 383 4.99 -21.67 -0.72
N ALA A 384 4.39 -22.63 -0.01
CA ALA A 384 3.70 -23.77 -0.60
C ALA A 384 2.29 -23.40 -1.08
N ARG A 385 1.81 -24.06 -2.15
CA ARG A 385 0.48 -23.79 -2.73
C ARG A 385 -0.68 -24.09 -1.79
N ASP A 386 -0.52 -25.09 -0.92
CA ASP A 386 -1.54 -25.55 0.03
C ASP A 386 -1.25 -25.01 1.45
N ALA A 387 -0.59 -23.85 1.56
CA ALA A 387 -0.22 -23.27 2.85
C ALA A 387 -1.44 -22.96 3.74
N ASP A 388 -2.60 -22.71 3.15
CA ASP A 388 -3.90 -22.54 3.81
C ASP A 388 -4.38 -23.80 4.53
N ARG A 389 -3.91 -24.99 4.13
CA ARG A 389 -4.22 -26.28 4.76
C ARG A 389 -3.30 -26.64 5.92
N VAL A 390 -2.23 -25.88 6.11
CA VAL A 390 -1.26 -26.08 7.20
C VAL A 390 -1.67 -25.17 8.34
N GLU A 391 -2.26 -25.75 9.40
CA GLU A 391 -2.79 -25.03 10.56
C GLU A 391 -1.72 -24.14 11.22
N GLU A 392 -0.48 -24.61 11.27
CA GLU A 392 0.66 -23.90 11.83
C GLU A 392 1.02 -22.62 11.06
N THR A 393 0.66 -22.50 9.77
CA THR A 393 0.83 -21.25 9.00
C THR A 393 0.02 -20.11 9.61
N ARG A 394 -1.11 -20.42 10.26
CA ARG A 394 -1.99 -19.41 10.88
C ARG A 394 -1.26 -18.58 11.92
N ALA A 395 -0.36 -19.19 12.69
CA ALA A 395 0.47 -18.50 13.68
C ALA A 395 1.29 -17.35 13.07
N PHE A 396 1.82 -17.54 11.85
CA PHE A 396 2.56 -16.51 11.13
C PHE A 396 1.63 -15.38 10.63
N VAL A 397 0.42 -15.71 10.18
CA VAL A 397 -0.58 -14.71 9.77
C VAL A 397 -0.98 -13.85 10.96
N SER A 398 -1.28 -14.47 12.11
CA SER A 398 -1.61 -13.77 13.35
C SER A 398 -0.44 -12.89 13.83
N ALA A 399 0.80 -13.39 13.77
CA ALA A 399 1.99 -12.63 14.14
C ALA A 399 2.24 -11.41 13.23
N VAL A 400 2.02 -11.55 11.92
CA VAL A 400 2.08 -10.42 10.96
C VAL A 400 1.01 -9.39 11.28
N SER A 401 -0.22 -9.84 11.52
CA SER A 401 -1.37 -9.01 11.87
C SER A 401 -1.08 -8.18 13.14
N GLU A 402 -0.47 -8.78 14.17
CA GLU A 402 -0.06 -8.09 15.40
C GLU A 402 1.15 -7.17 15.22
N SER A 403 2.13 -7.57 14.42
CA SER A 403 3.31 -6.77 14.14
C SER A 403 2.95 -5.49 13.38
N LEU A 404 2.13 -5.61 12.33
CA LEU A 404 1.58 -4.47 11.59
C LEU A 404 0.75 -3.55 12.48
N ALA A 405 -0.07 -4.08 13.39
CA ALA A 405 -0.88 -3.26 14.29
C ALA A 405 -0.04 -2.34 15.19
N ARG A 406 1.18 -2.73 15.56
CA ARG A 406 2.10 -1.93 16.39
C ARG A 406 2.87 -0.87 15.61
N GLU A 407 3.00 -1.02 14.29
CA GLU A 407 3.67 -0.03 13.47
C GLU A 407 2.86 1.27 13.36
N PRO A 408 3.54 2.43 13.23
CA PRO A 408 2.85 3.69 12.97
C PRO A 408 2.14 3.64 11.60
N PRO A 409 1.00 4.34 11.42
CA PRO A 409 0.18 4.25 10.22
C PRO A 409 0.92 4.53 8.90
N SER A 410 1.91 5.43 8.91
CA SER A 410 2.72 5.76 7.73
C SER A 410 3.66 4.63 7.31
N LEU A 411 4.28 3.94 8.28
CA LEU A 411 5.18 2.81 8.00
C LEU A 411 4.34 1.59 7.59
N ARG A 412 3.22 1.35 8.26
CA ARG A 412 2.30 0.27 7.89
C ARG A 412 1.81 0.41 6.44
N ALA A 413 1.45 1.63 6.04
CA ALA A 413 1.02 1.92 4.67
C ALA A 413 2.08 1.58 3.62
N SER A 414 3.37 1.79 3.91
CA SER A 414 4.44 1.43 2.97
C SER A 414 4.59 -0.09 2.81
N ARG A 415 4.22 -0.89 3.83
CA ARG A 415 4.21 -2.36 3.76
C ARG A 415 3.11 -2.92 2.87
N PHE A 416 2.02 -2.18 2.63
CA PHE A 416 0.91 -2.67 1.80
C PHE A 416 1.26 -2.86 0.32
N GLN A 417 2.38 -2.30 -0.13
CA GLN A 417 2.90 -2.49 -1.47
C GLN A 417 3.78 -3.75 -1.60
N ASP A 418 4.14 -4.38 -0.49
CA ASP A 418 4.97 -5.58 -0.48
C ASP A 418 4.20 -6.81 -1.02
N ALA A 419 4.90 -7.66 -1.77
CA ALA A 419 4.37 -8.94 -2.22
C ALA A 419 4.04 -9.86 -1.03
N ALA A 420 4.83 -9.78 0.06
CA ALA A 420 4.56 -10.53 1.28
C ALA A 420 3.27 -10.08 1.96
N PHE A 421 2.89 -8.81 1.86
CA PHE A 421 1.59 -8.34 2.37
C PHE A 421 0.43 -8.85 1.52
N SER A 422 0.63 -8.99 0.21
CA SER A 422 -0.37 -9.62 -0.66
C SER A 422 -0.58 -11.09 -0.28
N ARG A 423 0.49 -11.80 0.14
CA ARG A 423 0.37 -13.15 0.72
C ARG A 423 -0.43 -13.14 2.02
N PHE A 424 -0.18 -12.19 2.92
CA PHE A 424 -0.99 -12.00 4.13
C PHE A 424 -2.49 -11.85 3.78
N LEU A 425 -2.85 -10.97 2.85
CA LEU A 425 -4.25 -10.80 2.43
C LEU A 425 -4.86 -12.08 1.83
N SER A 426 -4.06 -12.89 1.12
CA SER A 426 -4.55 -14.17 0.58
C SER A 426 -4.94 -15.19 1.64
N LEU A 427 -4.33 -15.10 2.83
CA LEU A 427 -4.55 -15.99 3.98
C LEU A 427 -5.38 -15.36 5.11
N ALA A 428 -5.65 -14.07 5.03
CA ALA A 428 -6.44 -13.35 6.02
C ALA A 428 -7.86 -13.90 6.09
N ASP A 429 -8.37 -14.04 7.32
CA ASP A 429 -9.69 -14.58 7.62
C ASP A 429 -10.56 -13.58 8.41
N GLU A 430 -11.59 -14.09 9.07
CA GLU A 430 -12.52 -13.26 9.85
C GLU A 430 -11.87 -12.67 11.10
N GLU A 431 -10.84 -13.31 11.67
CA GLU A 431 -10.12 -12.79 12.84
C GLU A 431 -9.25 -11.58 12.50
N ASP A 432 -8.77 -11.50 11.25
CA ASP A 432 -7.99 -10.38 10.75
C ASP A 432 -8.86 -9.19 10.30
N ALA A 433 -10.14 -9.43 10.04
CA ALA A 433 -11.07 -8.41 9.53
C ALA A 433 -11.19 -7.17 10.43
N PRO A 434 -11.25 -7.25 11.78
CA PRO A 434 -11.29 -6.06 12.64
C PRO A 434 -10.06 -5.16 12.51
N ARG A 435 -8.87 -5.75 12.36
CA ARG A 435 -7.61 -5.00 12.19
C ARG A 435 -7.54 -4.35 10.82
N LEU A 436 -7.87 -5.10 9.76
CA LEU A 436 -7.98 -4.57 8.39
C LEU A 436 -9.00 -3.43 8.31
N HIS A 437 -10.16 -3.59 8.97
CA HIS A 437 -11.18 -2.57 9.07
C HIS A 437 -10.62 -1.30 9.74
N THR A 438 -9.93 -1.44 10.88
CA THR A 438 -9.30 -0.30 11.57
C THR A 438 -8.31 0.43 10.68
N TRP A 439 -7.39 -0.30 10.03
CA TRP A 439 -6.37 0.28 9.16
C TRP A 439 -6.97 0.98 7.93
N SER A 440 -8.08 0.48 7.40
CA SER A 440 -8.77 1.11 6.27
C SER A 440 -9.32 2.50 6.60
N ARG A 441 -9.51 2.84 7.89
CA ARG A 441 -10.01 4.14 8.35
C ARG A 441 -8.91 5.11 8.76
N GLU A 442 -7.65 4.68 8.70
CA GLU A 442 -6.50 5.52 8.97
C GLU A 442 -6.02 6.17 7.67
N ALA A 443 -5.98 7.51 7.64
CA ALA A 443 -5.74 8.28 6.42
C ALA A 443 -4.55 7.82 5.55
N PRO A 444 -3.34 7.51 6.09
CA PRO A 444 -2.23 7.05 5.26
C PRO A 444 -2.37 5.60 4.78
N CYS A 445 -3.16 4.78 5.46
CA CYS A 445 -3.37 3.36 5.17
C CYS A 445 -4.53 3.12 4.19
N THR A 446 -5.54 4.00 4.17
CA THR A 446 -6.79 3.80 3.42
C THR A 446 -6.58 3.46 1.94
N GLU A 447 -5.98 4.37 1.18
CA GLU A 447 -5.81 4.18 -0.27
C GLU A 447 -4.88 2.99 -0.60
N PRO A 448 -3.69 2.85 0.02
CA PRO A 448 -2.79 1.72 -0.27
C PRO A 448 -3.39 0.35 0.09
N LEU A 449 -4.18 0.25 1.16
CA LEU A 449 -4.84 -1.01 1.53
C LEU A 449 -5.92 -1.40 0.51
N LEU A 450 -6.76 -0.45 0.11
CA LEU A 450 -7.79 -0.69 -0.91
C LEU A 450 -7.17 -1.09 -2.25
N GLU A 451 -6.07 -0.44 -2.63
CA GLU A 451 -5.30 -0.81 -3.81
C GLU A 451 -4.76 -2.24 -3.71
N ALA A 452 -4.17 -2.61 -2.57
CA ALA A 452 -3.66 -3.96 -2.34
C ALA A 452 -4.77 -5.03 -2.43
N VAL A 453 -5.97 -4.76 -1.89
CA VAL A 453 -7.12 -5.67 -1.97
C VAL A 453 -7.64 -5.83 -3.41
N LEU A 454 -7.82 -4.72 -4.14
CA LEU A 454 -8.33 -4.75 -5.52
C LEU A 454 -7.32 -5.35 -6.52
N SER A 455 -6.03 -5.18 -6.26
CA SER A 455 -4.95 -5.73 -7.09
C SER A 455 -4.39 -7.06 -6.58
N LEU A 456 -5.01 -7.67 -5.57
CA LEU A 456 -4.53 -8.91 -4.93
C LEU A 456 -4.25 -10.02 -5.95
N SER A 457 -5.17 -10.27 -6.87
CA SER A 457 -5.01 -11.31 -7.89
C SER A 457 -3.89 -11.04 -8.90
N SER A 458 -3.56 -9.76 -9.14
CA SER A 458 -2.46 -9.36 -10.04
C SER A 458 -1.10 -9.32 -9.34
N ARG A 459 -1.08 -9.13 -8.01
CA ARG A 459 0.15 -9.05 -7.20
C ARG A 459 0.69 -10.42 -6.79
N LEU A 460 -0.17 -11.44 -6.73
CA LEU A 460 0.24 -12.81 -6.49
C LEU A 460 0.97 -13.39 -7.71
N ARG A 461 1.98 -14.24 -7.46
CA ARG A 461 2.77 -14.83 -8.55
C ARG A 461 1.92 -15.86 -9.29
N TRP A 462 2.24 -16.06 -10.58
CA TRP A 462 1.60 -17.09 -11.40
C TRP A 462 1.74 -18.47 -10.73
N GLY A 463 0.64 -19.00 -10.19
CA GLY A 463 0.60 -20.29 -9.52
C GLY A 463 0.21 -20.27 -8.05
N ASP A 464 0.04 -19.10 -7.42
CA ASP A 464 -0.58 -19.00 -6.10
C ASP A 464 -2.10 -19.14 -6.23
N ALA A 465 -2.68 -20.16 -5.60
CA ALA A 465 -4.12 -20.35 -5.62
C ALA A 465 -4.77 -19.37 -4.63
N LEU A 466 -5.37 -18.29 -5.14
CA LEU A 466 -6.25 -17.46 -4.31
C LEU A 466 -7.57 -18.21 -4.08
N ALA A 467 -8.03 -18.26 -2.83
CA ALA A 467 -9.38 -18.73 -2.55
C ALA A 467 -10.41 -17.94 -3.42
N PRO A 468 -11.36 -18.62 -4.08
CA PRO A 468 -12.33 -17.97 -4.95
C PRO A 468 -13.04 -16.81 -4.23
N GLY A 469 -12.95 -15.61 -4.79
CA GLY A 469 -13.62 -14.42 -4.24
C GLY A 469 -12.96 -13.81 -2.99
N GLN A 470 -11.75 -14.21 -2.60
CA GLN A 470 -11.05 -13.65 -1.42
C GLN A 470 -10.93 -12.12 -1.46
N GLY A 471 -10.51 -11.54 -2.59
CA GLY A 471 -10.42 -10.09 -2.73
C GLY A 471 -11.77 -9.40 -2.53
N ALA A 472 -12.83 -9.97 -3.10
CA ALA A 472 -14.19 -9.46 -2.97
C ALA A 472 -14.72 -9.58 -1.53
N ARG A 473 -14.43 -10.69 -0.84
CA ARG A 473 -14.74 -10.89 0.58
C ARG A 473 -14.08 -9.84 1.45
N LEU A 474 -12.77 -9.62 1.28
CA LEU A 474 -12.02 -8.61 2.01
C LEU A 474 -12.55 -7.20 1.73
N LEU A 475 -12.82 -6.87 0.46
CA LEU A 475 -13.38 -5.57 0.10
C LEU A 475 -14.72 -5.31 0.81
N MET A 476 -15.60 -6.31 0.86
CA MET A 476 -16.89 -6.19 1.56
C MET A 476 -16.70 -6.09 3.08
N ALA A 477 -15.74 -6.80 3.66
CA ALA A 477 -15.40 -6.66 5.09
C ALA A 477 -14.88 -5.25 5.43
N LEU A 478 -14.07 -4.66 4.54
CA LEU A 478 -13.62 -3.27 4.69
C LEU A 478 -14.76 -2.25 4.54
N TRP A 479 -15.69 -2.53 3.62
CA TRP A 479 -16.86 -1.67 3.36
C TRP A 479 -17.78 -1.58 4.58
N THR A 480 -18.04 -2.70 5.26
CA THR A 480 -18.94 -2.77 6.42
C THR A 480 -18.44 -1.98 7.62
N GLY A 481 -19.37 -1.46 8.44
CA GLY A 481 -19.08 -0.83 9.74
C GLY A 481 -19.14 0.70 9.74
N GLU A 482 -18.93 1.29 10.92
CA GLU A 482 -18.95 2.74 11.11
C GLU A 482 -17.80 3.44 10.36
N GLY A 483 -18.00 4.71 10.03
CA GLY A 483 -17.00 5.51 9.32
C GLY A 483 -16.91 5.26 7.82
N ARG A 484 -17.88 4.52 7.22
CA ARG A 484 -18.00 4.19 5.78
C ARG A 484 -17.63 5.35 4.86
N GLU A 485 -18.12 6.54 5.17
CA GLU A 485 -17.90 7.81 4.49
C GLU A 485 -16.42 8.08 4.16
N ARG A 486 -15.50 7.68 5.05
CA ARG A 486 -14.04 7.85 4.85
C ARG A 486 -13.45 7.01 3.71
N LEU A 487 -14.13 5.93 3.30
CA LEU A 487 -13.70 5.07 2.20
C LEU A 487 -14.24 5.50 0.85
N LEU A 488 -15.34 6.25 0.78
CA LEU A 488 -16.06 6.49 -0.49
C LEU A 488 -15.14 7.13 -1.54
N ALA A 489 -14.51 8.26 -1.20
CA ALA A 489 -13.63 8.98 -2.13
C ALA A 489 -12.35 8.19 -2.49
N PRO A 490 -11.59 7.64 -1.53
CA PRO A 490 -10.42 6.81 -1.83
C PRO A 490 -10.76 5.57 -2.65
N LEU A 491 -11.81 4.83 -2.29
CA LEU A 491 -12.22 3.64 -3.02
C LEU A 491 -12.68 3.98 -4.44
N ALA A 492 -13.44 5.06 -4.63
CA ALA A 492 -13.83 5.52 -5.96
C ALA A 492 -12.62 5.89 -6.83
N LYS A 493 -11.55 6.41 -6.23
CA LYS A 493 -10.29 6.70 -6.93
C LYS A 493 -9.60 5.39 -7.34
N VAL A 494 -9.43 4.44 -6.41
CA VAL A 494 -8.76 3.15 -6.69
C VAL A 494 -9.53 2.33 -7.72
N VAL A 495 -10.86 2.23 -7.60
CA VAL A 495 -11.71 1.50 -8.56
C VAL A 495 -11.60 2.09 -9.97
N ARG A 496 -11.53 3.42 -10.10
CA ARG A 496 -11.32 4.09 -11.40
C ARG A 496 -9.94 3.83 -12.00
N ALA A 497 -8.91 3.71 -11.16
CA ALA A 497 -7.55 3.42 -11.60
C ALA A 497 -7.33 1.93 -11.93
N TRP A 498 -8.24 1.05 -11.51
CA TRP A 498 -8.10 -0.39 -11.67
C TRP A 498 -8.52 -0.84 -13.08
N SER A 499 -7.61 -1.52 -13.78
CA SER A 499 -7.76 -1.90 -15.20
C SER A 499 -8.56 -3.19 -15.46
N GLY A 500 -9.13 -3.80 -14.42
CA GLY A 500 -9.87 -5.07 -14.53
C GLY A 500 -8.93 -6.28 -14.62
N GLY A 501 -9.11 -7.23 -13.70
CA GLY A 501 -8.38 -8.51 -13.66
C GLY A 501 -9.30 -9.72 -13.70
N SER A 502 -8.75 -10.93 -13.53
CA SER A 502 -9.50 -12.19 -13.51
C SER A 502 -10.62 -12.25 -12.45
N GLN A 503 -10.61 -11.36 -11.45
CA GLN A 503 -11.61 -11.28 -10.40
C GLN A 503 -12.70 -10.21 -10.62
N HIS A 504 -12.73 -9.58 -11.79
CA HIS A 504 -13.72 -8.53 -12.10
C HIS A 504 -15.16 -8.97 -11.88
N ALA A 505 -15.56 -10.13 -12.40
CA ALA A 505 -16.89 -10.68 -12.16
C ALA A 505 -17.17 -10.91 -10.66
N GLY A 506 -16.19 -11.42 -9.91
CA GLY A 506 -16.34 -11.70 -8.47
C GLY A 506 -16.52 -10.44 -7.62
N PHE A 507 -15.83 -9.34 -7.96
CA PHE A 507 -16.06 -8.05 -7.30
C PHE A 507 -17.45 -7.48 -7.61
N ILE A 508 -17.89 -7.53 -8.87
CA ILE A 508 -19.23 -7.10 -9.25
C ILE A 508 -20.30 -7.96 -8.56
N ASP A 509 -20.10 -9.28 -8.46
CA ASP A 509 -21.00 -10.18 -7.73
C ASP A 509 -21.15 -9.79 -6.25
N ALA A 510 -20.05 -9.46 -5.59
CA ALA A 510 -20.06 -9.05 -4.19
C ALA A 510 -20.74 -7.68 -4.00
N VAL A 511 -20.43 -6.70 -4.85
CA VAL A 511 -21.08 -5.38 -4.83
C VAL A 511 -22.58 -5.51 -5.13
N TRP A 512 -22.96 -6.34 -6.11
CA TRP A 512 -24.36 -6.61 -6.43
C TRP A 512 -25.11 -7.25 -5.26
N ARG A 513 -24.51 -8.25 -4.61
CA ARG A 513 -25.10 -8.87 -3.42
C ARG A 513 -25.31 -7.84 -2.30
N ARG A 514 -24.34 -6.96 -2.06
CA ARG A 514 -24.45 -5.87 -1.07
C ARG A 514 -25.55 -4.89 -1.44
N PHE A 515 -25.62 -4.49 -2.70
CA PHE A 515 -26.63 -3.59 -3.26
C PHE A 515 -28.06 -4.12 -3.06
N GLN A 516 -28.26 -5.44 -3.16
CA GLN A 516 -29.54 -6.09 -2.89
C GLN A 516 -29.85 -6.11 -1.39
N GLN A 517 -28.88 -6.47 -0.55
CA GLN A 517 -29.07 -6.67 0.89
C GLN A 517 -29.23 -5.37 1.69
N HIS A 518 -28.65 -4.26 1.22
CA HIS A 518 -28.59 -2.98 1.95
C HIS A 518 -29.08 -1.80 1.09
N PRO A 519 -30.41 -1.55 1.04
CA PRO A 519 -31.01 -0.48 0.23
C PRO A 519 -30.51 0.92 0.58
N ASP A 520 -30.17 1.16 1.84
CA ASP A 520 -29.63 2.42 2.37
C ASP A 520 -28.21 2.73 1.86
N GLU A 521 -27.47 1.71 1.39
CA GLU A 521 -26.10 1.86 0.88
C GLU A 521 -26.04 2.04 -0.63
N ARG A 522 -27.16 1.91 -1.35
CA ARG A 522 -27.18 1.88 -2.83
C ARG A 522 -26.56 3.12 -3.46
N THR A 523 -26.88 4.29 -2.93
CA THR A 523 -26.31 5.57 -3.38
C THR A 523 -24.80 5.58 -3.25
N ASP A 524 -24.27 5.17 -2.08
CA ASP A 524 -22.83 5.13 -1.81
C ASP A 524 -22.12 4.11 -2.70
N LEU A 525 -22.71 2.93 -2.89
CA LEU A 525 -22.18 1.88 -3.76
C LEU A 525 -22.10 2.36 -5.21
N LEU A 526 -23.19 2.91 -5.74
CA LEU A 526 -23.21 3.41 -7.12
C LEU A 526 -22.29 4.62 -7.30
N ALA A 527 -22.13 5.48 -6.30
CA ALA A 527 -21.18 6.60 -6.34
C ALA A 527 -19.72 6.13 -6.31
N THR A 528 -19.42 5.06 -5.56
CA THR A 528 -18.06 4.55 -5.40
C THR A 528 -17.62 3.69 -6.59
N PHE A 529 -18.51 2.82 -7.08
CA PHE A 529 -18.22 1.86 -8.14
C PHE A 529 -18.71 2.36 -9.52
N THR A 530 -18.48 3.64 -9.82
CA THR A 530 -18.88 4.27 -11.09
C THR A 530 -18.49 3.46 -12.34
N PRO A 531 -17.27 2.89 -12.45
CA PRO A 531 -16.90 2.09 -13.62
C PRO A 531 -17.71 0.81 -13.81
N TRP A 532 -18.41 0.31 -12.78
CA TRP A 532 -19.17 -0.95 -12.82
C TRP A 532 -20.69 -0.71 -12.89
N ARG A 533 -21.12 0.54 -13.09
CA ARG A 533 -22.52 0.92 -13.12
C ARG A 533 -23.29 0.23 -14.25
N ALA A 534 -22.70 0.06 -15.42
CA ALA A 534 -23.40 -0.58 -16.53
C ALA A 534 -23.78 -2.03 -16.19
N GLU A 535 -22.83 -2.78 -15.62
CA GLU A 535 -23.03 -4.17 -15.23
C GLU A 535 -23.99 -4.31 -14.04
N ILE A 536 -23.92 -3.41 -13.06
CA ILE A 536 -24.87 -3.38 -11.94
C ILE A 536 -26.28 -3.04 -12.44
N TRP A 537 -26.40 -2.13 -13.41
CA TRP A 537 -27.68 -1.77 -14.04
C TRP A 537 -28.31 -2.96 -14.76
N GLU A 538 -27.55 -3.67 -15.59
CA GLU A 538 -28.03 -4.87 -16.29
C GLU A 538 -28.53 -5.94 -15.31
N ARG A 539 -27.80 -6.16 -14.21
CA ARG A 539 -28.20 -7.10 -13.15
C ARG A 539 -29.46 -6.66 -12.43
N GLN A 540 -29.63 -5.35 -12.18
CA GLN A 540 -30.85 -4.85 -11.58
C GLN A 540 -32.05 -5.01 -12.52
N GLN A 541 -31.92 -4.69 -13.81
CA GLN A 541 -33.02 -4.89 -14.75
C GLN A 541 -33.45 -6.36 -14.84
N ALA A 542 -32.50 -7.30 -14.73
CA ALA A 542 -32.80 -8.72 -14.71
C ALA A 542 -33.50 -9.19 -13.42
N ALA A 543 -33.17 -8.58 -12.27
CA ALA A 543 -33.66 -9.00 -10.96
C ALA A 543 -34.92 -8.25 -10.48
N GLU A 544 -35.07 -6.99 -10.88
CA GLU A 544 -36.14 -6.06 -10.46
C GLU A 544 -36.79 -5.47 -11.71
N PRO A 545 -37.88 -6.07 -12.21
CA PRO A 545 -38.54 -5.61 -13.44
C PRO A 545 -39.32 -4.30 -13.25
N ASP A 546 -39.52 -3.82 -12.01
CA ASP A 546 -40.21 -2.56 -11.76
C ASP A 546 -39.34 -1.34 -12.17
N ALA A 547 -39.73 -0.71 -13.27
CA ALA A 547 -39.05 0.46 -13.82
C ALA A 547 -39.04 1.66 -12.87
N VAL A 548 -40.04 1.81 -11.99
CA VAL A 548 -40.09 2.90 -11.00
C VAL A 548 -39.03 2.70 -9.93
N VAL A 549 -38.92 1.48 -9.39
CA VAL A 549 -37.90 1.12 -8.38
C VAL A 549 -36.49 1.26 -8.97
N CYS A 550 -36.31 0.82 -10.22
CA CYS A 550 -35.06 1.02 -10.95
C CYS A 550 -34.73 2.51 -11.10
N PHE A 551 -35.66 3.33 -11.59
CA PHE A 551 -35.41 4.76 -11.73
C PHE A 551 -35.08 5.43 -10.38
N GLN A 552 -35.90 5.18 -9.36
CA GLN A 552 -35.74 5.74 -8.00
C GLN A 552 -34.37 5.43 -7.38
N THR A 553 -33.83 4.25 -7.68
CA THR A 553 -32.53 3.82 -7.15
C THR A 553 -31.36 4.58 -7.79
N TRP A 554 -31.50 5.05 -9.03
CA TRP A 554 -30.36 5.55 -9.79
C TRP A 554 -30.33 7.04 -10.05
N TRP A 555 -31.49 7.71 -10.19
CA TRP A 555 -31.51 9.15 -10.40
C TRP A 555 -30.70 9.96 -9.34
N PRO A 556 -30.52 9.51 -8.08
CA PRO A 556 -29.68 10.20 -7.09
C PRO A 556 -28.17 10.16 -7.36
N VAL A 557 -27.69 9.29 -8.25
CA VAL A 557 -26.26 9.07 -8.53
C VAL A 557 -25.90 9.14 -10.02
N GLU A 558 -26.92 9.25 -10.87
CA GLU A 558 -26.90 9.39 -12.32
C GLU A 558 -25.93 10.47 -12.83
N ASP A 559 -25.42 10.33 -14.05
CA ASP A 559 -24.73 11.42 -14.75
C ASP A 559 -25.75 12.27 -15.53
N PRO A 560 -25.51 13.58 -15.77
CA PRO A 560 -26.44 14.45 -16.49
C PRO A 560 -26.75 13.98 -17.92
N GLU A 561 -25.89 13.15 -18.51
CA GLU A 561 -26.12 12.57 -19.84
C GLU A 561 -27.14 11.41 -19.83
N GLN A 562 -27.27 10.71 -18.70
CA GLN A 562 -28.10 9.50 -18.58
C GLN A 562 -29.51 9.80 -18.06
N LEU A 563 -29.68 10.85 -17.26
CA LEU A 563 -30.96 11.22 -16.67
C LEU A 563 -32.10 11.34 -17.71
N PRO A 564 -31.94 12.05 -18.85
CA PRO A 564 -33.01 12.16 -19.84
C PRO A 564 -33.36 10.83 -20.50
N ALA A 565 -32.36 10.02 -20.85
CA ALA A 565 -32.57 8.72 -21.48
C ALA A 565 -33.38 7.78 -20.56
N ARG A 566 -33.15 7.85 -19.24
CA ARG A 566 -33.87 7.04 -18.27
C ARG A 566 -35.27 7.54 -17.98
N VAL A 567 -35.49 8.85 -17.97
CA VAL A 567 -36.85 9.39 -17.92
C VAL A 567 -37.62 9.00 -19.16
N ASP A 568 -37.03 9.11 -20.35
CA ASP A 568 -37.64 8.67 -21.60
C ASP A 568 -38.01 7.18 -21.57
N ALA A 569 -37.09 6.31 -21.13
CA ALA A 569 -37.36 4.88 -20.96
C ALA A 569 -38.45 4.60 -19.91
N LEU A 570 -38.51 5.39 -18.83
CA LEU A 570 -39.52 5.27 -17.79
C LEU A 570 -40.91 5.66 -18.28
N VAL A 571 -41.05 6.70 -19.11
CA VAL A 571 -42.36 7.27 -19.47
C VAL A 571 -42.87 6.91 -20.87
N ARG A 572 -41.99 6.74 -21.87
CA ARG A 572 -42.38 6.69 -23.30
C ARG A 572 -43.31 5.53 -23.66
N GLN A 573 -43.13 4.36 -23.05
CA GLN A 573 -43.87 3.13 -23.37
C GLN A 573 -44.83 2.72 -22.24
N SER A 574 -45.09 3.62 -21.30
CA SER A 574 -45.89 3.30 -20.12
C SER A 574 -47.39 3.24 -20.43
N PRO A 575 -48.13 2.25 -19.88
CA PRO A 575 -49.58 2.29 -19.90
C PRO A 575 -50.09 3.56 -19.21
N SER A 576 -51.19 4.13 -19.71
CA SER A 576 -51.77 5.36 -19.14
C SER A 576 -52.17 5.20 -17.66
N GLU A 577 -52.56 3.99 -17.26
CA GLU A 577 -52.95 3.65 -15.89
C GLU A 577 -51.78 3.69 -14.88
N ASP A 578 -50.55 3.47 -15.36
CA ASP A 578 -49.33 3.44 -14.53
C ASP A 578 -48.52 4.75 -14.64
N LEU A 579 -48.95 5.68 -15.50
CA LEU A 579 -48.21 6.90 -15.79
C LEU A 579 -48.13 7.83 -14.57
N SER A 580 -49.20 7.96 -13.79
CA SER A 580 -49.23 8.78 -12.56
C SER A 580 -48.12 8.36 -11.58
N ARG A 581 -48.03 7.04 -11.31
CA ARG A 581 -47.02 6.42 -10.44
C ARG A 581 -45.59 6.66 -10.95
N ARG A 582 -45.39 6.69 -12.27
CA ARG A 582 -44.08 6.90 -12.90
C ARG A 582 -43.65 8.35 -12.96
N LEU A 583 -44.59 9.28 -13.07
CA LEU A 583 -44.31 10.72 -13.15
C LEU A 583 -43.87 11.32 -11.81
N GLU A 584 -44.44 10.86 -10.69
CA GLU A 584 -44.08 11.37 -9.35
C GLU A 584 -42.56 11.28 -9.05
N PRO A 585 -41.86 10.15 -9.26
CA PRO A 585 -40.40 10.07 -9.14
C PRO A 585 -39.65 11.04 -10.05
N VAL A 586 -40.14 11.28 -11.27
CA VAL A 586 -39.50 12.18 -12.24
C VAL A 586 -39.54 13.62 -11.73
N TRP A 587 -40.69 14.06 -11.21
CA TRP A 587 -40.84 15.40 -10.65
C TRP A 587 -39.96 15.59 -9.41
N LYS A 588 -39.88 14.58 -8.55
CA LYS A 588 -38.97 14.59 -7.39
C LYS A 588 -37.50 14.69 -7.83
N ALA A 589 -37.10 13.93 -8.84
CA ALA A 589 -35.74 13.99 -9.38
C ALA A 589 -35.45 15.37 -9.98
N ALA A 590 -36.39 15.95 -10.72
CA ALA A 590 -36.26 17.26 -11.32
C ALA A 590 -36.09 18.37 -10.27
N GLU A 591 -36.89 18.33 -9.21
CA GLU A 591 -36.85 19.29 -8.11
C GLU A 591 -35.49 19.31 -7.40
N VAL A 592 -34.85 18.15 -7.25
CA VAL A 592 -33.54 18.01 -6.60
C VAL A 592 -32.39 18.37 -7.55
N ARG A 593 -32.51 18.08 -8.85
CA ARG A 593 -31.39 18.17 -9.81
C ARG A 593 -31.31 19.47 -10.58
N VAL A 594 -32.39 20.25 -10.66
CA VAL A 594 -32.45 21.43 -11.53
C VAL A 594 -31.35 22.47 -11.27
N ASP A 595 -30.94 22.67 -10.02
CA ASP A 595 -29.87 23.63 -9.70
C ASP A 595 -28.48 23.12 -10.12
N ALA A 596 -28.28 21.81 -10.07
CA ALA A 596 -27.00 21.18 -10.41
C ALA A 596 -26.86 20.97 -11.93
N TRP A 597 -27.93 20.52 -12.60
CA TRP A 597 -27.94 20.16 -14.01
C TRP A 597 -29.18 20.73 -14.74
N PRO A 598 -29.27 22.06 -14.92
CA PRO A 598 -30.46 22.71 -15.46
C PRO A 598 -30.86 22.21 -16.86
N ARG A 599 -29.91 21.92 -17.75
CA ARG A 599 -30.18 21.53 -19.14
C ARG A 599 -30.54 20.06 -19.28
N ALA A 600 -29.83 19.19 -18.56
CA ALA A 600 -30.18 17.77 -18.53
C ALA A 600 -31.56 17.57 -17.89
N THR A 601 -31.82 18.26 -16.78
CA THR A 601 -33.08 18.16 -16.06
C THR A 601 -34.24 18.68 -16.90
N SER A 602 -34.08 19.79 -17.63
CA SER A 602 -35.12 20.30 -18.51
C SER A 602 -35.41 19.40 -19.71
N LEU A 603 -34.41 18.72 -20.29
CA LEU A 603 -34.64 17.70 -21.30
C LEU A 603 -35.41 16.49 -20.72
N ALA A 604 -35.04 16.03 -19.52
CA ALA A 604 -35.76 14.94 -18.86
C ALA A 604 -37.23 15.31 -18.60
N VAL A 605 -37.48 16.53 -18.10
CA VAL A 605 -38.84 17.06 -17.88
C VAL A 605 -39.61 17.20 -19.19
N SER A 606 -38.97 17.57 -20.30
CA SER A 606 -39.67 17.69 -21.59
C SER A 606 -40.18 16.34 -22.11
N TYR A 607 -39.44 15.24 -21.91
CA TYR A 607 -39.93 13.90 -22.23
C TYR A 607 -41.15 13.51 -21.40
N ALA A 608 -41.11 13.75 -20.09
CA ALA A 608 -42.23 13.45 -19.21
C ALA A 608 -43.46 14.35 -19.50
N ALA A 609 -43.24 15.64 -19.74
CA ALA A 609 -44.30 16.60 -20.08
C ALA A 609 -44.98 16.27 -21.40
N ALA A 610 -44.21 15.87 -22.43
CA ALA A 610 -44.76 15.46 -23.72
C ALA A 610 -45.68 14.23 -23.60
N VAL A 611 -45.28 13.23 -22.80
CA VAL A 611 -46.11 12.03 -22.55
C VAL A 611 -47.37 12.37 -21.75
N LEU A 612 -47.26 13.20 -20.71
CA LEU A 612 -48.41 13.68 -19.94
C LEU A 612 -49.39 14.46 -20.82
N SER A 613 -48.89 15.44 -21.58
CA SER A 613 -49.64 16.25 -22.56
C SER A 613 -50.37 15.37 -23.58
N ALA A 614 -49.69 14.39 -24.17
CA ALA A 614 -50.29 13.48 -25.13
C ALA A 614 -51.38 12.58 -24.51
N THR A 615 -51.22 12.16 -23.26
CA THR A 615 -52.15 11.24 -22.59
C THR A 615 -53.40 11.96 -22.07
N VAL A 616 -53.24 13.13 -21.45
CA VAL A 616 -54.36 13.99 -21.02
C VAL A 616 -55.25 14.33 -22.21
N ARG A 617 -54.65 14.68 -23.36
CA ARG A 617 -55.39 15.00 -24.58
C ARG A 617 -56.15 13.83 -25.22
N ARG A 618 -55.95 12.59 -24.74
CA ARG A 618 -56.74 11.40 -25.13
C ARG A 618 -57.93 11.17 -24.19
N ASP A 619 -58.30 12.17 -23.37
CA ASP A 619 -59.40 12.14 -22.40
C ASP A 619 -59.23 11.02 -21.34
N VAL A 620 -58.00 10.85 -20.82
CA VAL A 620 -57.72 9.96 -19.68
C VAL A 620 -57.84 10.74 -18.37
N ASP A 621 -59.06 10.84 -17.85
CA ASP A 621 -59.43 11.67 -16.69
C ASP A 621 -58.60 11.42 -15.42
N ALA A 622 -58.08 10.20 -15.26
CA ALA A 622 -57.27 9.82 -14.10
C ALA A 622 -55.96 10.64 -13.95
N LEU A 623 -55.49 11.29 -15.02
CA LEU A 623 -54.25 12.06 -15.04
C LEU A 623 -54.45 13.58 -14.94
N ASP A 624 -55.69 14.06 -14.87
CA ASP A 624 -55.98 15.49 -14.69
C ASP A 624 -55.35 16.06 -13.41
N PRO A 625 -55.35 15.36 -12.25
CA PRO A 625 -54.68 15.86 -11.04
C PRO A 625 -53.16 16.00 -11.20
N ASP A 626 -52.52 15.10 -11.94
CA ASP A 626 -51.08 15.16 -12.24
C ASP A 626 -50.76 16.30 -13.19
N ALA A 627 -51.63 16.53 -14.18
CA ALA A 627 -51.56 17.65 -15.10
C ALA A 627 -51.70 19.00 -14.39
N GLU A 628 -52.67 19.15 -13.49
CA GLU A 628 -52.86 20.35 -12.69
C GLU A 628 -51.67 20.60 -11.75
N ARG A 629 -51.13 19.55 -11.11
CA ARG A 629 -49.94 19.64 -10.27
C ARG A 629 -48.72 20.09 -11.07
N PHE A 630 -48.51 19.52 -12.26
CA PHE A 630 -47.43 19.91 -13.16
C PHE A 630 -47.56 21.37 -13.61
N LEU A 631 -48.76 21.81 -13.99
CA LEU A 631 -49.02 23.20 -14.37
C LEU A 631 -48.74 24.20 -13.23
N ALA A 632 -49.06 23.83 -11.98
CA ALA A 632 -48.79 24.65 -10.81
C ALA A 632 -47.29 24.68 -10.45
N TRP A 633 -46.57 23.57 -10.65
CA TRP A 633 -45.14 23.44 -10.35
C TRP A 633 -44.23 24.10 -11.39
N PHE A 634 -44.58 24.01 -12.68
CA PHE A 634 -43.72 24.43 -13.80
C PHE A 634 -43.17 25.87 -13.73
N PRO A 635 -43.92 26.90 -13.30
CA PRO A 635 -43.38 28.27 -13.21
C PRO A 635 -42.13 28.37 -12.33
N SER A 636 -42.13 27.71 -11.15
CA SER A 636 -40.98 27.70 -10.25
C SER A 636 -39.80 26.93 -10.83
N PHE A 637 -40.06 25.78 -11.45
CA PHE A 637 -39.04 25.01 -12.16
C PHE A 637 -38.37 25.82 -13.27
N ARG A 638 -39.15 26.52 -14.10
CA ARG A 638 -38.65 27.39 -15.18
C ARG A 638 -37.72 28.47 -14.66
N GLU A 639 -38.09 29.13 -13.56
CA GLU A 639 -37.25 30.15 -12.93
C GLU A 639 -35.89 29.57 -12.47
N ARG A 640 -35.88 28.37 -11.88
CA ARG A 640 -34.66 27.69 -11.45
C ARG A 640 -33.76 27.29 -12.64
N VAL A 641 -34.33 26.77 -13.73
CA VAL A 641 -33.56 26.44 -14.94
C VAL A 641 -32.91 27.69 -15.55
N VAL A 642 -33.61 28.83 -15.56
CA VAL A 642 -33.08 30.10 -16.07
C VAL A 642 -32.00 30.69 -15.15
N ALA A 643 -32.17 30.55 -13.83
CA ALA A 643 -31.25 31.09 -12.83
C ALA A 643 -29.96 30.26 -12.69
N ALA A 644 -30.02 28.94 -12.88
CA ALA A 644 -28.88 28.05 -12.73
C ALA A 644 -27.93 28.11 -13.94
N SER A 645 -26.62 28.14 -13.68
CA SER A 645 -25.60 28.10 -14.73
C SER A 645 -25.26 26.65 -15.09
N PRO A 646 -25.20 26.30 -16.40
CA PRO A 646 -24.88 24.94 -16.83
C PRO A 646 -23.45 24.56 -16.46
N THR A 647 -23.28 23.30 -16.07
CA THR A 647 -21.99 22.74 -15.67
C THR A 647 -21.16 22.30 -16.88
N SER A 648 -19.85 22.06 -16.68
CA SER A 648 -18.97 21.53 -17.73
C SER A 648 -19.41 20.16 -18.26
N SER A 649 -20.12 19.38 -17.45
CA SER A 649 -20.73 18.09 -17.79
C SER A 649 -21.99 18.19 -18.66
N GLU A 650 -22.55 19.39 -18.86
CA GLU A 650 -23.73 19.62 -19.70
C GLU A 650 -23.40 20.26 -21.06
N ARG A 651 -22.11 20.28 -21.43
CA ARG A 651 -21.64 20.86 -22.71
C ARG A 651 -22.22 20.18 -23.95
N SER A 652 -22.65 18.92 -23.82
CA SER A 652 -23.32 18.17 -24.89
C SER A 652 -24.72 18.72 -25.22
N TYR A 653 -25.34 19.47 -24.32
CA TYR A 653 -26.64 20.09 -24.53
C TYR A 653 -26.52 21.53 -25.07
N SER A 654 -27.05 21.75 -26.28
CA SER A 654 -27.00 23.05 -26.97
C SER A 654 -28.08 24.04 -26.54
N ARG A 655 -29.14 23.59 -25.84
CA ARG A 655 -30.28 24.41 -25.39
C ARG A 655 -30.89 23.89 -24.09
N ASP A 656 -31.81 24.65 -23.49
CA ASP A 656 -32.45 24.42 -22.19
C ASP A 656 -33.87 23.81 -22.27
N PHE A 657 -34.37 23.45 -23.46
CA PHE A 657 -35.64 22.75 -23.72
C PHE A 657 -36.91 23.36 -23.09
N LEU A 658 -36.83 24.55 -22.48
CA LEU A 658 -37.96 25.22 -21.83
C LEU A 658 -39.08 25.54 -22.82
N LYS A 659 -38.71 25.94 -24.05
CA LYS A 659 -39.68 26.18 -25.12
C LYS A 659 -40.50 24.94 -25.50
N ASP A 660 -39.88 23.76 -25.42
CA ASP A 660 -40.58 22.51 -25.72
C ASP A 660 -41.60 22.21 -24.59
N ILE A 661 -41.18 22.38 -23.33
CA ILE A 661 -42.08 22.22 -22.17
C ILE A 661 -43.22 23.25 -22.19
N GLU A 662 -42.95 24.51 -22.55
CA GLU A 662 -43.96 25.57 -22.66
C GLU A 662 -45.07 25.23 -23.68
N VAL A 663 -44.70 24.55 -24.78
CA VAL A 663 -45.68 24.06 -25.76
C VAL A 663 -46.60 23.03 -25.11
N ASP A 664 -46.06 22.07 -24.38
CA ASP A 664 -46.86 21.04 -23.68
C ASP A 664 -47.72 21.62 -22.56
N VAL A 665 -47.18 22.55 -21.77
CA VAL A 665 -47.93 23.30 -20.74
C VAL A 665 -49.13 24.03 -21.34
N ARG A 666 -48.95 24.70 -22.48
CA ARG A 666 -50.05 25.36 -23.21
C ARG A 666 -51.10 24.34 -23.66
N LEU A 667 -50.67 23.22 -24.24
CA LEU A 667 -51.57 22.18 -24.75
C LEU A 667 -52.39 21.52 -23.64
N ILE A 668 -51.78 21.24 -22.49
CA ILE A 668 -52.46 20.70 -21.31
C ILE A 668 -53.50 21.72 -20.81
N ARG A 669 -53.12 22.99 -20.64
CA ARG A 669 -54.02 24.05 -20.16
C ARG A 669 -55.23 24.24 -21.06
N GLU A 670 -55.01 24.36 -22.37
CA GLU A 670 -56.09 24.49 -23.34
C GLU A 670 -57.06 23.30 -23.30
N HIS A 671 -56.55 22.09 -23.07
CA HIS A 671 -57.39 20.90 -22.98
C HIS A 671 -58.23 20.87 -21.70
N LEU A 672 -57.63 21.10 -20.53
CA LEU A 672 -58.34 21.14 -19.25
C LEU A 672 -59.38 22.28 -19.23
N GLU A 673 -59.07 23.45 -19.79
CA GLU A 673 -60.04 24.55 -19.93
C GLU A 673 -61.22 24.16 -20.83
N ARG A 674 -60.97 23.53 -21.99
CA ARG A 674 -62.05 23.03 -22.86
C ARG A 674 -62.89 21.98 -22.17
N LYS A 675 -62.28 21.11 -21.37
CA LYS A 675 -62.99 20.06 -20.62
C LYS A 675 -63.89 20.69 -19.56
N ARG A 676 -63.38 21.61 -18.73
CA ARG A 676 -64.17 22.39 -17.77
C ARG A 676 -65.31 23.14 -18.44
N GLN A 677 -65.07 23.78 -19.59
CA GLN A 677 -66.13 24.42 -20.37
C GLN A 677 -67.22 23.45 -20.84
N ARG A 678 -66.87 22.21 -21.24
CA ARG A 678 -67.86 21.19 -21.60
C ARG A 678 -68.65 20.71 -20.40
N GLU A 679 -67.99 20.52 -19.25
CA GLU A 679 -68.63 20.15 -17.98
C GLU A 679 -69.57 21.24 -17.49
N ASP A 680 -69.14 22.51 -17.51
CA ASP A 680 -69.96 23.68 -17.19
C ASP A 680 -71.16 23.79 -18.13
N GLN A 681 -70.96 23.61 -19.45
CA GLN A 681 -72.05 23.59 -20.43
C GLN A 681 -73.02 22.43 -20.21
N ALA A 682 -72.52 21.25 -19.85
CA ALA A 682 -73.36 20.09 -19.53
C ALA A 682 -74.15 20.33 -18.24
N HIS A 683 -73.53 20.89 -17.21
CA HIS A 683 -74.18 21.26 -15.95
C HIS A 683 -75.24 22.36 -16.15
N GLU A 684 -74.94 23.39 -16.95
CA GLU A 684 -75.92 24.39 -17.34
C GLU A 684 -77.09 23.79 -18.12
N ALA A 685 -76.83 22.87 -19.05
CA ALA A 685 -77.87 22.18 -19.81
C ALA A 685 -78.74 21.29 -18.90
N GLU A 686 -78.14 20.63 -17.92
CA GLU A 686 -78.86 19.83 -16.91
C GLU A 686 -79.71 20.72 -15.99
N LEU A 687 -79.17 21.84 -15.50
CA LEU A 687 -79.92 22.84 -14.74
C LEU A 687 -81.10 23.40 -15.57
N ARG A 688 -80.90 23.69 -16.85
CA ARG A 688 -81.97 24.12 -17.77
C ARG A 688 -83.06 23.05 -17.89
N ARG A 689 -82.68 21.76 -18.05
CA ARG A 689 -83.64 20.63 -18.08
C ARG A 689 -84.40 20.50 -16.76
N MET A 690 -83.74 20.67 -15.62
CA MET A 690 -84.39 20.63 -14.30
C MET A 690 -85.38 21.78 -14.11
N VAL A 691 -85.01 23.00 -14.53
CA VAL A 691 -85.88 24.18 -14.47
C VAL A 691 -87.08 24.03 -15.41
N GLU A 692 -86.89 23.53 -16.63
CA GLU A 692 -87.97 23.26 -17.58
C GLU A 692 -88.93 22.16 -17.06
N ALA A 693 -88.39 21.08 -16.50
CA ALA A 693 -89.19 20.03 -15.86
C ALA A 693 -89.93 20.53 -14.59
N SER A 694 -89.39 21.51 -13.87
CA SER A 694 -90.10 22.18 -12.78
C SER A 694 -91.22 23.08 -13.31
N ARG A 695 -90.95 23.82 -14.38
CA ARG A 695 -91.91 24.72 -15.03
C ARG A 695 -93.08 23.96 -15.66
N GLN A 696 -92.83 22.77 -16.21
CA GLN A 696 -93.89 21.86 -16.68
C GLN A 696 -94.75 21.32 -15.53
N ARG A 697 -94.12 20.93 -14.41
CA ARG A 697 -94.85 20.49 -13.20
C ARG A 697 -95.69 21.61 -12.57
N ASP A 698 -95.26 22.86 -12.69
CA ASP A 698 -96.06 24.01 -12.23
C ASP A 698 -97.20 24.36 -13.20
N LEU A 699 -96.99 24.21 -14.51
CA LEU A 699 -98.05 24.34 -15.51
C LEU A 699 -99.12 23.24 -15.39
N GLU A 700 -98.72 22.01 -15.05
CA GLU A 700 -99.66 20.92 -14.75
C GLU A 700 -100.49 21.22 -13.50
N ARG A 701 -99.86 21.72 -12.42
CA ARG A 701 -100.57 22.18 -11.21
C ARG A 701 -101.53 23.34 -11.49
N GLN A 702 -101.17 24.28 -12.37
CA GLN A 702 -102.06 25.37 -12.80
C GLN A 702 -103.23 24.85 -13.65
N ARG A 703 -103.02 23.85 -14.51
CA ARG A 703 -104.09 23.21 -15.29
C ARG A 703 -105.05 22.42 -14.40
N GLU A 704 -104.56 21.70 -13.39
CA GLU A 704 -105.41 21.05 -12.38
C GLU A 704 -106.22 22.06 -11.56
N LEU A 705 -105.63 23.21 -11.21
CA LEU A 705 -106.33 24.29 -10.51
C LEU A 705 -107.40 24.96 -11.38
N MET A 706 -107.14 25.16 -12.68
CA MET A 706 -108.16 25.66 -13.63
C MET A 706 -109.28 24.64 -13.88
N ALA A 707 -108.97 23.35 -13.97
CA ALA A 707 -109.99 22.30 -14.10
C ALA A 707 -110.94 22.28 -12.89
N ARG A 708 -110.42 22.53 -11.68
CA ARG A 708 -111.23 22.68 -10.45
C ARG A 708 -112.04 23.97 -10.39
N GLN A 709 -111.64 25.04 -11.08
CA GLN A 709 -112.43 26.28 -11.17
C GLN A 709 -113.60 26.20 -12.17
N VAL A 710 -113.47 25.39 -13.23
CA VAL A 710 -114.54 25.19 -14.23
C VAL A 710 -115.66 24.29 -13.71
N GLU A 711 -115.40 23.42 -12.72
CA GLU A 711 -116.39 22.50 -12.14
C GLU A 711 -117.33 23.11 -11.07
N ALA A 712 -117.11 24.37 -10.66
CA ALA A 712 -117.74 24.94 -9.45
C ALA A 712 -118.68 26.16 -9.67
N SER A 713 -119.21 26.43 -10.87
CA SER A 713 -120.24 27.49 -11.06
C SER A 713 -121.33 27.14 -12.09
N PRO A 714 -122.63 27.24 -11.75
CA PRO A 714 -123.76 27.07 -12.66
C PRO A 714 -124.18 28.39 -13.36
N PRO A 715 -125.02 28.34 -14.42
CA PRO A 715 -125.24 29.47 -15.33
C PRO A 715 -126.42 30.35 -14.90
N ALA A 716 -126.37 31.67 -15.19
CA ALA A 716 -127.34 32.36 -16.04
C ALA A 716 -127.26 33.90 -15.96
N HIS A 717 -127.86 34.50 -17.01
CA HIS A 717 -128.46 35.83 -17.18
C HIS A 717 -127.71 36.89 -17.99
N ASP A 718 -128.36 37.21 -19.12
CA ASP A 718 -128.27 38.43 -19.91
C ASP A 718 -128.43 39.69 -19.04
N VAL A 719 -127.55 40.67 -19.26
CA VAL A 719 -127.81 42.08 -18.93
C VAL A 719 -127.22 42.96 -20.04
N GLU A 720 -128.13 43.75 -20.60
CA GLU A 720 -127.96 44.80 -21.59
C GLU A 720 -127.40 46.09 -20.93
N VAL A 721 -126.82 46.98 -21.74
CA VAL A 721 -126.49 48.41 -21.47
C VAL A 721 -125.15 48.73 -20.78
N ALA A 722 -124.22 49.32 -21.56
CA ALA A 722 -123.60 50.65 -21.36
C ALA A 722 -122.14 50.69 -21.88
N PRO A 723 -121.76 51.65 -22.76
CA PRO A 723 -120.36 51.89 -23.08
C PRO A 723 -119.73 52.68 -21.93
N LEU A 724 -119.06 51.98 -21.02
CA LEU A 724 -118.14 52.61 -20.09
C LEU A 724 -116.81 52.81 -20.80
N HIS A 725 -116.68 53.99 -21.44
CA HIS A 725 -115.39 54.64 -21.60
C HIS A 725 -114.70 54.61 -20.24
N THR A 726 -113.76 53.69 -20.07
CA THR A 726 -112.88 53.69 -18.92
C THR A 726 -111.89 54.83 -19.18
N PRO A 727 -111.84 55.87 -18.35
CA PRO A 727 -110.83 56.90 -18.53
C PRO A 727 -109.48 56.21 -18.36
N LEU A 728 -108.67 56.21 -19.42
CA LEU A 728 -107.27 55.83 -19.33
C LEU A 728 -106.65 56.68 -18.22
N VAL A 729 -106.34 56.03 -17.11
CA VAL A 729 -105.75 56.64 -15.92
C VAL A 729 -104.49 57.37 -16.38
N LEU A 730 -104.50 58.71 -16.27
CA LEU A 730 -103.33 59.55 -16.49
C LEU A 730 -102.31 59.23 -15.41
N LEU A 731 -101.49 58.21 -15.64
CA LEU A 731 -100.43 57.83 -14.73
C LEU A 731 -99.45 59.00 -14.59
N ASN A 732 -99.17 59.41 -13.36
CA ASN A 732 -98.14 60.39 -13.07
C ASN A 732 -97.06 59.74 -12.20
N PRO A 733 -95.78 60.13 -12.38
CA PRO A 733 -94.72 59.67 -11.50
C PRO A 733 -94.99 60.21 -10.08
N ARG A 734 -94.87 59.36 -9.05
CA ARG A 734 -95.06 59.79 -7.65
C ARG A 734 -93.86 60.57 -7.08
N GLY A 735 -92.78 60.69 -7.84
CA GLY A 735 -91.57 61.45 -7.48
C GLY A 735 -91.61 62.91 -7.93
N PRO A 736 -90.67 63.76 -7.45
CA PRO A 736 -90.60 65.15 -7.87
C PRO A 736 -90.27 65.26 -9.37
N VAL A 737 -91.12 66.00 -10.09
CA VAL A 737 -90.92 66.35 -11.51
C VAL A 737 -89.76 67.33 -11.60
N GLN A 738 -88.76 67.01 -12.41
CA GLN A 738 -87.58 67.84 -12.64
C GLN A 738 -87.74 68.67 -13.93
N PRO A 739 -87.00 69.79 -14.08
CA PRO A 739 -87.06 70.60 -15.30
C PRO A 739 -86.80 69.81 -16.58
N LEU A 740 -85.91 68.82 -16.53
CA LEU A 740 -85.60 67.89 -17.64
C LEU A 740 -86.80 67.05 -18.08
N ASP A 741 -87.75 66.75 -17.18
CA ASP A 741 -88.92 65.91 -17.51
C ASP A 741 -89.91 66.66 -18.41
N LEU A 742 -89.96 67.99 -18.26
CA LEU A 742 -90.86 68.90 -18.96
C LEU A 742 -90.18 69.64 -20.13
N GLU A 743 -88.89 69.39 -20.35
CA GLU A 743 -88.15 69.95 -21.48
C GLU A 743 -88.78 69.49 -22.80
N VAL A 744 -89.20 70.44 -23.64
CA VAL A 744 -89.79 70.14 -24.96
C VAL A 744 -88.67 69.81 -25.94
N CYS A 745 -88.44 68.51 -26.15
CA CYS A 745 -87.42 68.02 -27.07
C CYS A 745 -87.91 67.92 -28.52
N PHE A 746 -89.22 67.72 -28.72
CA PHE A 746 -89.83 67.61 -30.04
C PHE A 746 -91.14 68.41 -30.11
N PRO A 747 -91.09 69.71 -30.42
CA PRO A 747 -92.26 70.61 -30.32
C PRO A 747 -93.42 70.24 -31.26
N GLU A 748 -93.13 69.62 -32.41
CA GLU A 748 -94.15 69.20 -33.38
C GLU A 748 -94.67 67.76 -33.14
N ALA A 749 -94.00 66.98 -32.28
CA ALA A 749 -94.40 65.61 -31.96
C ALA A 749 -95.60 65.58 -30.99
N ARG A 750 -96.24 64.41 -30.86
CA ARG A 750 -97.24 64.17 -29.81
C ARG A 750 -96.56 63.91 -28.46
N LEU A 751 -95.44 63.18 -28.46
CA LEU A 751 -94.62 62.93 -27.28
C LEU A 751 -93.51 63.99 -27.18
N ARG A 752 -93.90 65.17 -26.72
CA ARG A 752 -93.07 66.39 -26.79
C ARG A 752 -91.97 66.43 -25.74
N THR A 753 -92.25 65.86 -24.57
CA THR A 753 -91.37 65.88 -23.40
C THR A 753 -90.97 64.47 -22.99
N LEU A 754 -89.89 64.37 -22.20
CA LEU A 754 -89.45 63.08 -21.68
C LEU A 754 -90.52 62.43 -20.79
N LEU A 755 -91.27 63.24 -20.05
CA LEU A 755 -92.39 62.77 -19.24
C LEU A 755 -93.51 62.15 -20.08
N ASP A 756 -93.86 62.78 -21.20
CA ASP A 756 -94.92 62.27 -22.09
C ASP A 756 -94.53 60.93 -22.71
N TYR A 757 -93.29 60.82 -23.18
CA TYR A 757 -92.76 59.57 -23.73
C TYR A 757 -92.73 58.44 -22.69
N THR A 758 -92.27 58.73 -21.47
CA THR A 758 -92.18 57.73 -20.40
C THR A 758 -93.57 57.32 -19.89
N ARG A 759 -94.52 58.26 -19.81
CA ARG A 759 -95.91 58.00 -19.42
C ARG A 759 -96.58 57.02 -20.37
N LEU A 760 -96.44 57.22 -21.68
CA LEU A 760 -97.02 56.33 -22.68
C LEU A 760 -96.49 54.90 -22.52
N LEU A 761 -95.17 54.73 -22.41
CA LEU A 761 -94.54 53.42 -22.20
C LEU A 761 -95.00 52.74 -20.92
N LYS A 762 -95.25 53.52 -19.86
CA LYS A 762 -95.79 53.00 -18.60
C LYS A 762 -97.23 52.53 -18.74
N VAL A 763 -98.08 53.31 -19.38
CA VAL A 763 -99.47 52.92 -19.67
C VAL A 763 -99.50 51.65 -20.51
N MET A 764 -98.62 51.53 -21.53
CA MET A 764 -98.48 50.31 -22.33
C MET A 764 -98.03 49.09 -21.53
N SER A 765 -97.21 49.26 -20.49
CA SER A 765 -96.74 48.15 -19.66
C SER A 765 -97.80 47.58 -18.70
N VAL A 766 -98.86 48.34 -18.43
CA VAL A 766 -99.93 47.98 -17.49
C VAL A 766 -101.25 47.64 -18.20
N ASN A 767 -101.45 48.13 -19.43
CA ASN A 767 -102.64 47.87 -20.22
C ASN A 767 -102.36 46.83 -21.32
N ASN A 768 -103.21 45.79 -21.39
CA ASN A 768 -103.08 44.71 -22.37
C ASN A 768 -103.60 45.10 -23.77
N ASP A 769 -104.31 46.23 -23.92
CA ASP A 769 -104.76 46.75 -25.21
C ASP A 769 -103.94 47.98 -25.65
N VAL A 770 -102.86 47.70 -26.37
CA VAL A 770 -101.91 48.71 -26.88
C VAL A 770 -102.55 49.66 -27.89
N MET A 771 -103.55 49.19 -28.66
CA MET A 771 -104.18 50.01 -29.71
C MET A 771 -105.07 51.10 -29.10
N ALA A 772 -105.81 50.77 -28.03
CA ALA A 772 -106.58 51.75 -27.27
C ALA A 772 -105.70 52.84 -26.62
N VAL A 773 -104.48 52.47 -26.18
CA VAL A 773 -103.51 53.41 -25.60
C VAL A 773 -102.99 54.40 -26.65
N PHE A 774 -102.72 53.93 -27.88
CA PHE A 774 -102.29 54.81 -28.98
C PHE A 774 -103.39 55.76 -29.42
N GLU A 775 -104.62 55.27 -29.57
CA GLU A 775 -105.77 56.11 -29.94
C GLU A 775 -105.97 57.24 -28.92
N ALA A 776 -105.90 56.94 -27.63
CA ALA A 776 -106.06 57.93 -26.57
C ALA A 776 -104.96 59.00 -26.51
N HIS A 777 -103.77 58.71 -27.04
CA HIS A 777 -102.67 59.68 -27.15
C HIS A 777 -102.59 60.32 -28.55
N GLY A 778 -103.60 60.09 -29.40
CA GLY A 778 -103.65 60.63 -30.77
C GLY A 778 -102.54 60.10 -31.66
N LEU A 779 -102.06 58.89 -31.39
CA LEU A 779 -101.00 58.21 -32.12
C LEU A 779 -101.56 57.10 -32.99
N SER A 780 -101.00 56.96 -34.20
CA SER A 780 -101.09 55.75 -35.01
C SER A 780 -99.84 54.89 -34.79
N VAL A 781 -99.87 53.61 -35.22
CA VAL A 781 -98.69 52.73 -35.16
C VAL A 781 -97.49 53.32 -35.93
N ALA A 782 -97.76 53.98 -37.06
CA ALA A 782 -96.72 54.63 -37.86
C ALA A 782 -96.10 55.84 -37.14
N THR A 783 -96.92 56.70 -36.53
CA THR A 783 -96.42 57.87 -35.79
C THR A 783 -95.73 57.48 -34.48
N TRP A 784 -96.23 56.45 -33.78
CA TRP A 784 -95.54 55.87 -32.62
C TRP A 784 -94.14 55.37 -33.00
N THR A 785 -94.02 54.57 -34.06
CA THR A 785 -92.73 54.00 -34.46
C THR A 785 -91.71 55.09 -34.81
N SER A 786 -92.17 56.15 -35.48
CA SER A 786 -91.35 57.33 -35.79
C SER A 786 -90.91 58.08 -34.53
N GLU A 787 -91.85 58.43 -33.64
CA GLU A 787 -91.56 59.19 -32.42
C GLU A 787 -90.72 58.37 -31.41
N ALA A 788 -90.94 57.06 -31.28
CA ALA A 788 -90.14 56.18 -30.43
C ALA A 788 -88.70 56.03 -30.95
N THR A 789 -88.51 55.98 -32.27
CA THR A 789 -87.16 55.94 -32.87
C THR A 789 -86.42 57.26 -32.66
N ALA A 790 -87.13 58.40 -32.79
CA ALA A 790 -86.59 59.72 -32.51
C ALA A 790 -86.17 59.88 -31.04
N TRP A 791 -87.02 59.41 -30.10
CA TRP A 791 -86.68 59.37 -28.67
C TRP A 791 -85.51 58.43 -28.37
N GLY A 792 -85.49 57.21 -28.94
CA GLY A 792 -84.36 56.29 -28.77
C GLY A 792 -83.03 56.89 -29.23
N THR A 793 -83.03 57.58 -30.37
CA THR A 793 -81.85 58.28 -30.89
C THR A 793 -81.45 59.46 -30.00
N LEU A 794 -82.42 60.21 -29.48
CA LEU A 794 -82.15 61.34 -28.59
C LEU A 794 -81.57 60.90 -27.24
N LEU A 795 -82.10 59.83 -26.64
CA LEU A 795 -81.60 59.29 -25.37
C LEU A 795 -80.15 58.78 -25.49
N VAL A 796 -79.77 58.20 -26.63
CA VAL A 796 -78.36 57.81 -26.88
C VAL A 796 -77.44 59.03 -26.96
N ARG A 797 -77.92 60.16 -27.52
CA ARG A 797 -77.11 61.38 -27.70
C ARG A 797 -77.09 62.29 -26.46
N ARG A 798 -78.10 62.20 -25.59
CA ARG A 798 -78.24 62.99 -24.36
C ARG A 798 -78.30 62.06 -23.14
N PRO A 799 -77.14 61.61 -22.62
CA PRO A 799 -77.07 60.62 -21.53
C PRO A 799 -77.78 61.08 -20.25
N GLU A 800 -77.88 62.39 -20.00
CA GLU A 800 -78.64 62.96 -18.90
C GLU A 800 -80.15 62.69 -19.01
N LEU A 801 -80.71 62.71 -20.24
CA LEU A 801 -82.11 62.33 -20.48
C LEU A 801 -82.29 60.81 -20.39
N ALA A 802 -81.30 60.01 -20.81
CA ALA A 802 -81.34 58.55 -20.67
C ALA A 802 -81.30 58.08 -19.20
N LEU A 803 -80.44 58.70 -18.38
CA LEU A 803 -80.40 58.45 -16.95
C LEU A 803 -81.73 58.86 -16.30
N ARG A 804 -82.27 60.04 -16.65
CA ARG A 804 -83.55 60.52 -16.12
C ARG A 804 -84.72 59.66 -16.58
N PHE A 805 -84.73 59.20 -17.83
CA PHE A 805 -85.69 58.23 -18.37
C PHE A 805 -85.71 56.95 -17.55
N GLY A 806 -84.54 56.37 -17.27
CA GLY A 806 -84.41 55.16 -16.45
C GLY A 806 -85.01 55.33 -15.05
N VAL A 807 -84.73 56.48 -14.40
CA VAL A 807 -85.29 56.80 -13.07
C VAL A 807 -86.81 56.95 -13.14
N LEU A 808 -87.36 57.68 -14.11
CA LEU A 808 -88.80 57.83 -14.29
C LEU A 808 -89.46 56.48 -14.60
N PHE A 809 -88.86 55.67 -15.48
CA PHE A 809 -89.44 54.39 -15.91
C PHE A 809 -89.34 53.30 -14.83
N GLN A 810 -88.36 53.32 -13.94
CA GLN A 810 -88.28 52.34 -12.83
C GLN A 810 -89.04 52.82 -11.58
N GLY A 811 -89.30 54.11 -11.46
CA GLY A 811 -90.02 54.70 -10.32
C GLY A 811 -91.49 54.28 -10.24
N PRO A 812 -92.14 54.48 -9.07
CA PRO A 812 -93.57 54.21 -8.90
C PRO A 812 -94.44 55.27 -9.60
N TRP A 813 -95.42 54.80 -10.39
CA TRP A 813 -96.45 55.62 -11.04
C TRP A 813 -97.79 55.35 -10.35
N GLY A 814 -98.61 56.39 -10.23
CA GLY A 814 -99.90 56.31 -9.55
C GLY A 814 -101.00 57.10 -10.23
#